data_AF-A0A957Z0Z7-F1
#
_entry.id   AF-A0A957Z0Z7-F1
#
_cell.length_a   1.000
_cell.length_b   1.000
_cell.length_c   1.000
_cell.angle_alpha   90.00
_cell.angle_beta   90.00
_cell.angle_gamma   90.00
#
_symmetry.space_group_name_H-M   'P 1'
#
loop_
_entity.id
_entity.type
_entity.pdbx_description
1 polymer ?
#
loop_
_entity_poly.entity_id
_entity_poly.type
_entity_poly.pdbx_seq_one_letter_code
_entity_poly.pdbx_strand_id
1 'polypeptide(L)'
;LFLALPAAPRTRLRPTLPIALGAFGATVLPLMLYFVANPAAAMSRISTVGGLTGGGPRELVSTLVRESALVAGAFTGFTGDPLLRHNIPGRAPFTPIPALLVGLGVAVAGWTILRRGRTTRGAWTLLLWLALLCVPAILAAEDNPHFTRLFGALPAALLLAGYPPAWFIANRPRRPGQVQTAWMGGATLAFLLLVDGLLSGRAYFDDWAKRDLYPWYQGDYWEIGEFATAHGDGLTVVPVLDDAYSLEYAFPQNARLDVRAADPALETQLQSHMVPGGLLAVALWDEGVEKAADARGTVTFYAAREGAELEPVAYRRNTLHPYQLGDTPQFTAPGQSVAVVQDFGPSGALASSAPTVPPVTLAGVRWGSAFPNADRSAADLAAGTALWAILTWDVHAPNPALRVATELVDGDGRQIAPSDEWLWPEMLPGMLPVADPTAGNRVNTYHLLQVPVTQPPGPATLRVKLYDDTTLQPLPPIGQDGKVTVDLATATIVPPLSTPQIADVMPSNAVAGEQAAAFSSAVTILGSDSLPATLEPGSTLVVRLLLQMPAMTPSPSSPTETALTLAMPDADLVAAIPLPTGSAPGQIIHLFARLPIPPTLSPVRYPVALGAGSGRILPLGEVLIDGRPYLAEAPAIAYPVVAQVADHLTLLGVDSPVPLEVRPGEPLPVTLVWQVEQSEPRNLIRFVHVLKDDPTLTSQDALVAQEDTTPCRGTCPSRGWRRGEVLLDEAGVLMPADAPPGDYRLAVGWYDAATGTRLPIHDAAGQRLPDDLLVLPLPVVVTTEGP
;
A
#
# COMPACT_ATOMS: atom_id res chain seq x y z
N LEU A 1 48.15 35.88 22.92
CA LEU A 1 49.37 36.46 23.55
C LEU A 1 50.54 36.62 22.57
N PHE A 2 50.91 35.63 21.76
CA PHE A 2 52.06 35.72 20.82
C PHE A 2 51.93 36.82 19.74
N LEU A 3 50.70 37.15 19.31
CA LEU A 3 50.42 38.21 18.33
C LEU A 3 50.38 39.64 18.93
N ALA A 4 50.37 39.76 20.26
CA ALA A 4 50.28 41.02 21.01
C ALA A 4 51.56 41.36 21.81
N LEU A 5 52.52 40.42 21.90
CA LEU A 5 53.80 40.63 22.57
C LEU A 5 54.80 41.35 21.63
N PRO A 6 55.72 42.17 22.17
CA PRO A 6 56.73 42.86 21.37
C PRO A 6 57.55 41.85 20.57
N ALA A 7 58.00 42.27 19.39
CA ALA A 7 58.89 41.47 18.55
C ALA A 7 60.06 40.92 19.37
N ALA A 8 59.99 39.63 19.74
CA ALA A 8 61.17 38.87 20.10
C ALA A 8 62.20 39.04 18.98
N PRO A 9 63.52 39.07 19.30
CA PRO A 9 64.56 39.26 18.29
C PRO A 9 64.31 38.25 17.18
N ARG A 10 64.15 38.76 15.95
CA ARG A 10 63.79 37.99 14.77
C ARG A 10 64.79 36.85 14.57
N THR A 11 64.56 35.70 15.19
CA THR A 11 65.12 34.44 14.73
C THR A 11 64.61 34.29 13.31
N ARG A 12 65.54 34.33 12.36
CA ARG A 12 65.24 34.27 10.93
C ARG A 12 64.39 33.03 10.67
N LEU A 13 63.07 33.21 10.56
CA LEU A 13 62.08 32.24 10.08
C LEU A 13 62.30 31.89 8.59
N ARG A 14 63.56 31.85 8.14
CA ARG A 14 63.90 31.61 6.72
C ARG A 14 63.56 30.20 6.23
N PRO A 15 63.54 29.13 7.05
CA PRO A 15 63.14 27.84 6.52
C PRO A 15 61.63 27.57 6.65
N THR A 16 60.83 28.36 7.39
CA THR A 16 59.42 27.97 7.63
C THR A 16 58.53 28.04 6.40
N LEU A 17 58.73 29.01 5.51
CA LEU A 17 57.97 29.07 4.26
C LEU A 17 58.30 27.92 3.30
N PRO A 18 59.58 27.61 3.00
CA PRO A 18 59.90 26.46 2.16
C PRO A 18 59.55 25.12 2.84
N ILE A 19 59.64 25.00 4.17
CA ILE A 19 59.14 23.81 4.89
C ILE A 19 57.62 23.70 4.75
N ALA A 20 56.86 24.79 4.90
CA ALA A 20 55.40 24.78 4.75
C ALA A 20 54.97 24.48 3.31
N LEU A 21 55.64 25.07 2.32
CA LEU A 21 55.40 24.78 0.90
C LEU A 21 55.80 23.34 0.54
N GLY A 22 56.90 22.84 1.10
CA GLY A 22 57.32 21.46 0.93
C GLY A 22 56.36 20.47 1.56
N ALA A 23 55.87 20.75 2.77
CA ALA A 23 54.85 19.97 3.45
C ALA A 23 53.52 19.98 2.67
N PHE A 24 53.06 21.15 2.24
CA PHE A 24 51.86 21.30 1.39
C PHE A 24 52.00 20.52 0.08
N GLY A 25 53.14 20.66 -0.60
CA GLY A 25 53.46 19.89 -1.80
C GLY A 25 53.40 18.39 -1.53
N ALA A 26 54.04 17.91 -0.46
CA ALA A 26 54.02 16.49 -0.09
C ALA A 26 52.61 15.98 0.27
N THR A 27 51.74 16.82 0.83
CA THR A 27 50.35 16.44 1.15
C THR A 27 49.45 16.41 -0.07
N VAL A 28 49.62 17.37 -0.98
CA VAL A 28 48.73 17.55 -2.13
C VAL A 28 49.18 16.73 -3.34
N LEU A 29 50.47 16.42 -3.47
CA LEU A 29 51.03 15.71 -4.62
C LEU A 29 50.37 14.36 -4.90
N PRO A 30 50.10 13.47 -3.91
CA PRO A 30 49.41 12.21 -4.18
C PRO A 30 48.01 12.41 -4.78
N LEU A 31 47.27 13.40 -4.27
CA LEU A 31 45.92 13.74 -4.75
C LEU A 31 45.97 14.33 -6.17
N MET A 32 46.93 15.23 -6.44
CA MET A 32 47.13 15.76 -7.78
C MET A 32 47.51 14.66 -8.78
N LEU A 33 48.42 13.76 -8.42
CA LEU A 33 48.80 12.63 -9.26
C LEU A 33 47.61 11.72 -9.55
N TYR A 34 46.75 11.46 -8.55
CA TYR A 34 45.52 10.72 -8.74
C TYR A 34 44.56 11.40 -9.71
N PHE A 35 44.32 12.71 -9.59
CA PHE A 35 43.42 13.43 -10.49
C PHE A 35 43.96 13.59 -11.91
N VAL A 36 45.29 13.68 -12.07
CA VAL A 36 45.92 13.63 -13.40
C VAL A 36 45.69 12.26 -14.05
N ALA A 37 45.74 11.17 -13.27
CA ALA A 37 45.45 9.83 -13.76
C ALA A 37 43.95 9.56 -13.96
N ASN A 38 43.07 10.25 -13.22
CA ASN A 38 41.63 10.05 -13.20
C ASN A 38 40.86 11.37 -13.41
N PRO A 39 40.91 11.97 -14.61
CA PRO A 39 40.31 13.28 -14.86
C PRO A 39 38.78 13.29 -14.68
N ALA A 40 38.09 12.17 -14.92
CA ALA A 40 36.65 12.03 -14.67
C ALA A 40 36.30 12.17 -13.18
N ALA A 41 37.13 11.62 -12.28
CA ALA A 41 36.94 11.74 -10.84
C ALA A 41 37.09 13.19 -10.37
N ALA A 42 38.00 13.96 -10.99
CA ALA A 42 38.14 15.39 -10.71
C ALA A 42 36.89 16.18 -11.14
N MET A 43 36.34 15.90 -12.33
CA MET A 43 35.15 16.58 -12.83
C MET A 43 33.88 16.26 -12.02
N SER A 44 33.69 14.99 -11.63
CA SER A 44 32.59 14.54 -10.76
C SER A 44 32.62 15.21 -9.37
N ARG A 45 33.81 15.41 -8.81
CA ARG A 45 33.98 16.14 -7.54
C ARG A 45 33.73 17.64 -7.68
N ILE A 46 34.00 18.24 -8.84
CA ILE A 46 33.71 19.66 -9.09
C ILE A 46 32.19 19.88 -9.24
N SER A 47 31.48 18.98 -9.93
CA SER A 47 30.03 19.08 -10.11
C SER A 47 29.23 18.87 -8.82
N THR A 48 29.75 18.09 -7.88
CA THR A 48 29.12 17.85 -6.56
C THR A 48 29.36 18.96 -5.53
N VAL A 49 30.28 19.89 -5.79
CA VAL A 49 30.60 21.03 -4.90
C VAL A 49 30.06 22.35 -5.44
N GLY A 50 29.59 22.39 -6.68
CA GLY A 50 29.20 23.62 -7.37
C GLY A 50 27.70 23.92 -7.34
N GLY A 51 27.20 24.52 -6.25
CA GLY A 51 25.84 25.10 -6.19
C GLY A 51 25.66 26.41 -7.00
N LEU A 52 26.63 26.77 -7.84
CA LEU A 52 26.63 27.99 -8.67
C LEU A 52 26.28 27.71 -10.14
N THR A 53 25.77 26.52 -10.45
CA THR A 53 25.45 26.10 -11.82
C THR A 53 24.00 26.48 -12.16
N GLY A 54 23.80 27.31 -13.20
CA GLY A 54 22.48 27.52 -13.81
C GLY A 54 21.96 28.96 -13.89
N GLY A 55 22.56 29.91 -13.16
CA GLY A 55 22.06 31.30 -13.08
C GLY A 55 22.82 32.33 -13.94
N GLY A 56 22.15 33.43 -14.31
CA GLY A 56 22.80 34.56 -14.98
C GLY A 56 23.76 35.35 -14.07
N PRO A 57 24.60 36.28 -14.59
CA PRO A 57 25.60 37.00 -13.79
C PRO A 57 25.05 37.74 -12.56
N ARG A 58 23.81 38.23 -12.63
CA ARG A 58 23.14 38.89 -11.50
C ARG A 58 22.79 37.91 -10.38
N GLU A 59 22.35 36.72 -10.74
CA GLU A 59 21.94 35.66 -9.81
C GLU A 59 23.16 35.13 -9.05
N LEU A 60 24.28 34.94 -9.75
CA LEU A 60 25.57 34.62 -9.14
C LEU A 60 25.98 35.64 -8.07
N VAL A 61 25.87 36.94 -8.37
CA VAL A 61 26.22 38.00 -7.41
C VAL A 61 25.27 38.00 -6.21
N SER A 62 23.96 37.86 -6.42
CA SER A 62 23.00 37.79 -5.31
C SER A 62 23.23 36.58 -4.42
N THR A 63 23.54 35.41 -5.01
CA THR A 63 23.87 34.20 -4.27
C THR A 63 25.12 34.43 -3.44
N LEU A 64 26.23 34.90 -4.04
CA LEU A 64 27.47 35.16 -3.29
C LEU A 64 27.28 36.16 -2.15
N VAL A 65 26.47 37.21 -2.32
CA VAL A 65 26.14 38.17 -1.25
C VAL A 65 25.35 37.50 -0.13
N ARG A 66 24.32 36.71 -0.47
CA ARG A 66 23.52 35.96 0.50
C ARG A 66 24.38 34.97 1.28
N GLU A 67 25.15 34.13 0.58
CA GLU A 67 26.01 33.12 1.20
C GLU A 67 27.09 33.76 2.09
N SER A 68 27.68 34.87 1.65
CA SER A 68 28.63 35.64 2.46
C SER A 68 27.98 36.20 3.73
N ALA A 69 26.74 36.68 3.65
CA ALA A 69 26.00 37.18 4.80
C ALA A 69 25.64 36.06 5.78
N LEU A 70 25.22 34.89 5.28
CA LEU A 70 24.95 33.71 6.09
C LEU A 70 26.21 33.22 6.81
N VAL A 71 27.35 33.17 6.13
CA VAL A 71 28.63 32.79 6.74
C VAL A 71 29.12 33.83 7.75
N ALA A 72 29.01 35.13 7.45
CA ALA A 72 29.35 36.20 8.40
C ALA A 72 28.43 36.20 9.63
N GLY A 73 27.15 35.89 9.44
CA GLY A 73 26.15 35.71 10.50
C GLY A 73 26.57 34.64 11.52
N ALA A 74 27.27 33.59 11.08
CA ALA A 74 27.70 32.50 11.96
C ALA A 74 28.72 32.99 12.99
N PHE A 75 29.63 33.87 12.58
CA PHE A 75 30.64 34.46 13.46
C PHE A 75 30.08 35.55 14.39
N THR A 76 28.91 36.10 14.05
CA THR A 76 28.28 37.22 14.78
C THR A 76 27.03 36.80 15.57
N GLY A 77 26.70 35.51 15.57
CA GLY A 77 25.63 34.96 16.40
C GLY A 77 24.23 34.99 15.76
N PHE A 78 24.11 35.38 14.50
CA PHE A 78 22.81 35.60 13.82
C PHE A 78 22.33 34.42 12.98
N THR A 79 23.23 33.56 12.53
CA THR A 79 22.91 32.40 11.68
C THR A 79 23.61 31.16 12.20
N GLY A 80 22.99 30.01 12.01
CA GLY A 80 23.52 28.72 12.46
C GLY A 80 23.28 27.64 11.42
N ASP A 81 24.02 26.54 11.54
CA ASP A 81 23.90 25.40 10.64
C ASP A 81 22.47 24.84 10.70
N PRO A 82 21.79 24.69 9.54
CA PRO A 82 20.43 24.15 9.51
C PRO A 82 20.39 22.63 9.73
N LEU A 83 21.50 21.91 9.54
CA LEU A 83 21.54 20.45 9.56
C LEU A 83 21.66 19.89 10.98
N LEU A 84 20.70 19.06 11.37
CA LEU A 84 20.62 18.49 12.72
C LEU A 84 21.83 17.61 13.06
N ARG A 85 22.47 16.95 12.08
CA ARG A 85 23.69 16.15 12.29
C ARG A 85 24.91 16.97 12.72
N HIS A 86 24.96 18.27 12.41
CA HIS A 86 26.12 19.10 12.75
C HIS A 86 25.87 19.95 13.99
N ASN A 87 24.61 20.29 14.27
CA ASN A 87 24.27 21.28 15.28
C ASN A 87 22.78 21.24 15.66
N ILE A 88 22.41 21.98 16.71
CA ILE A 88 21.02 22.39 16.92
C ILE A 88 20.61 23.32 15.76
N PRO A 89 19.56 23.00 14.98
CA PRO A 89 19.22 23.73 13.77
C PRO A 89 19.09 25.24 14.01
N GLY A 90 19.83 26.02 13.23
CA GLY A 90 19.81 27.49 13.28
C GLY A 90 20.57 28.12 14.45
N ARG A 91 21.11 27.35 15.40
CA ARG A 91 21.93 27.88 16.50
C ARG A 91 23.29 28.33 16.00
N ALA A 92 23.69 29.57 16.24
CA ALA A 92 25.03 30.04 15.83
C ALA A 92 26.17 29.31 16.58
N PRO A 93 27.35 29.12 15.96
CA PRO A 93 28.49 28.46 16.60
C PRO A 93 29.06 29.30 17.75
N PHE A 94 28.90 30.63 17.67
CA PHE A 94 29.20 31.54 18.75
C PHE A 94 27.89 32.03 19.36
N THR A 95 27.72 31.78 20.65
CA THR A 95 26.71 32.41 21.50
C THR A 95 26.94 33.93 21.58
N PRO A 96 25.97 34.72 22.07
CA PRO A 96 26.03 36.19 21.98
C PRO A 96 27.30 36.83 22.55
N ILE A 97 27.91 36.23 23.59
CA ILE A 97 29.09 36.80 24.27
C ILE A 97 30.38 36.57 23.44
N PRO A 98 30.76 35.33 23.09
CA PRO A 98 31.82 35.08 22.11
C PRO A 98 31.60 35.79 20.76
N ALA A 99 30.37 35.82 20.24
CA ALA A 99 30.06 36.48 18.98
C ALA A 99 30.34 37.98 19.02
N LEU A 100 29.94 38.65 20.11
CA LEU A 100 30.27 40.05 20.35
C LEU A 100 31.78 40.26 20.40
N LEU A 101 32.52 39.37 21.07
CA LEU A 101 33.98 39.44 21.13
C LEU A 101 34.63 39.25 19.76
N VAL A 102 34.13 38.35 18.92
CA VAL A 102 34.61 38.18 17.53
C VAL A 102 34.38 39.46 16.74
N GLY A 103 33.17 40.03 16.79
CA GLY A 103 32.83 41.28 16.12
C GLY A 103 33.70 42.45 16.58
N LEU A 104 33.88 42.60 17.89
CA LEU A 104 34.83 43.57 18.46
C LEU A 104 36.27 43.27 18.03
N GLY A 105 36.65 42.01 17.93
CA GLY A 105 37.95 41.56 17.45
C GLY A 105 38.24 42.01 16.03
N VAL A 106 37.28 41.82 15.12
CA VAL A 106 37.36 42.30 13.74
C VAL A 106 37.48 43.83 13.71
N ALA A 107 36.66 44.54 14.49
CA ALA A 107 36.70 46.01 14.57
C ALA A 107 38.06 46.53 15.09
N VAL A 108 38.57 45.96 16.18
CA VAL A 108 39.87 46.33 16.78
C VAL A 108 41.02 45.97 15.84
N ALA A 109 40.97 44.80 15.18
CA ALA A 109 41.95 44.39 14.18
C ALA A 109 42.00 45.39 13.00
N GLY A 110 40.83 45.75 12.44
CA GLY A 110 40.72 46.76 11.40
C GLY A 110 41.25 48.13 11.85
N TRP A 111 40.91 48.56 13.06
CA TRP A 111 41.43 49.81 13.64
C TRP A 111 42.96 49.80 13.79
N THR A 112 43.54 48.69 14.26
CA THR A 112 45.00 48.56 14.34
C THR A 112 45.68 48.61 12.98
N ILE A 113 45.06 48.06 11.94
CA ILE A 113 45.57 48.12 10.56
C ILE A 113 45.55 49.57 10.05
N LEU A 114 44.41 50.26 10.20
CA LEU A 114 44.23 51.66 9.76
C LEU A 114 45.23 52.60 10.44
N ARG A 115 45.46 52.43 11.75
CA ARG A 115 46.40 53.24 12.52
C ARG A 115 47.86 52.80 12.42
N ARG A 116 48.17 51.79 11.60
CA ARG A 116 49.51 51.17 11.50
C ARG A 116 50.09 50.84 12.87
N GLY A 117 49.27 50.26 13.73
CA GLY A 117 49.62 49.89 15.11
C GLY A 117 50.67 48.78 15.17
N ARG A 118 51.23 48.56 16.37
CA ARG A 118 52.29 47.57 16.62
C ARG A 118 51.93 46.13 16.24
N THR A 119 50.64 45.79 16.22
CA THR A 119 50.10 44.45 15.94
C THR A 119 49.52 44.28 14.53
N THR A 120 49.75 45.25 13.62
CA THR A 120 49.16 45.29 12.25
C THR A 120 49.34 43.99 11.47
N ARG A 121 50.52 43.35 11.56
CA ARG A 121 50.77 42.08 10.85
C ARG A 121 49.89 40.95 11.36
N GLY A 122 49.74 40.83 12.68
CA GLY A 122 48.88 39.82 13.28
C GLY A 122 47.41 40.03 12.95
N ALA A 123 46.96 41.29 12.94
CA ALA A 123 45.60 41.65 12.51
C ALA A 123 45.34 41.24 11.05
N TRP A 124 46.27 41.54 10.13
CA TRP A 124 46.17 41.08 8.73
C TRP A 124 46.14 39.57 8.62
N THR A 125 47.02 38.86 9.33
CA THR A 125 47.04 37.39 9.32
C THR A 125 45.70 36.80 9.76
N LEU A 126 45.11 37.29 10.85
CA LEU A 126 43.84 36.78 11.35
C LEU A 126 42.66 37.06 10.41
N LEU A 127 42.57 38.29 9.87
CA LEU A 127 41.50 38.66 8.94
C LEU A 127 41.62 37.93 7.60
N LEU A 128 42.83 37.79 7.06
CA LEU A 128 43.06 37.03 5.82
C LEU A 128 42.82 35.55 6.02
N TRP A 129 43.22 34.97 7.16
CA TRP A 129 42.93 33.58 7.49
C TRP A 129 41.42 33.36 7.55
N LEU A 130 40.69 34.19 8.31
CA LEU A 130 39.25 34.10 8.41
C LEU A 130 38.58 34.22 7.03
N ALA A 131 38.94 35.24 6.25
CA ALA A 131 38.36 35.47 4.92
C ALA A 131 38.65 34.32 3.96
N LEU A 132 39.91 33.87 3.87
CA LEU A 132 40.32 32.84 2.92
C LEU A 132 39.66 31.49 3.20
N LEU A 133 39.51 31.11 4.48
CA LEU A 133 38.89 29.83 4.85
C LEU A 133 37.36 29.88 4.96
N CYS A 134 36.74 31.05 4.77
CA CYS A 134 35.30 31.14 4.52
C CYS A 134 34.94 30.93 3.04
N VAL A 135 35.90 31.10 2.12
CA VAL A 135 35.65 31.00 0.66
C VAL A 135 35.03 29.66 0.27
N PRO A 136 35.52 28.48 0.72
CA PRO A 136 34.91 27.21 0.34
C PRO A 136 33.44 27.07 0.75
N ALA A 137 33.08 27.57 1.94
CA ALA A 137 31.69 27.57 2.39
C ALA A 137 30.81 28.49 1.53
N ILE A 138 31.30 29.70 1.23
CA ILE A 138 30.57 30.69 0.40
C ILE A 138 30.35 30.16 -1.02
N LEU A 139 31.34 29.48 -1.61
CA LEU A 139 31.27 28.98 -2.98
C LEU A 139 30.37 27.76 -3.15
N ALA A 140 30.18 26.95 -2.11
CA ALA A 140 29.34 25.76 -2.17
C ALA A 140 27.84 26.11 -2.32
N ALA A 141 27.41 27.28 -1.81
CA ALA A 141 26.06 27.83 -1.95
C ALA A 141 24.89 26.91 -1.56
N GLU A 142 25.13 25.99 -0.63
CA GLU A 142 24.20 24.96 -0.19
C GLU A 142 24.25 24.84 1.33
N ASP A 143 23.09 24.88 2.00
CA ASP A 143 22.93 24.68 3.45
C ASP A 143 23.84 25.55 4.34
N ASN A 144 24.14 26.77 3.92
CA ASN A 144 24.99 27.67 4.70
C ASN A 144 24.24 28.35 5.86
N PRO A 145 24.94 28.61 6.99
CA PRO A 145 26.35 28.31 7.24
C PRO A 145 26.58 26.82 7.59
N HIS A 146 27.48 26.15 6.88
CA HIS A 146 27.77 24.73 7.11
C HIS A 146 29.05 24.53 7.95
N PHE A 147 28.95 23.98 9.15
CA PHE A 147 30.03 24.02 10.16
C PHE A 147 31.27 23.22 9.77
N THR A 148 31.11 22.05 9.15
CA THR A 148 32.26 21.26 8.67
C THR A 148 33.06 22.02 7.60
N ARG A 149 32.41 22.87 6.80
CA ARG A 149 33.05 23.73 5.79
C ARG A 149 33.75 24.95 6.42
N LEU A 150 33.29 25.38 7.60
CA LEU A 150 33.87 26.50 8.36
C LEU A 150 34.95 26.07 9.38
N PHE A 151 35.21 24.78 9.53
CA PHE A 151 36.14 24.24 10.54
C PHE A 151 37.53 24.90 10.49
N GLY A 152 38.05 25.17 9.29
CA GLY A 152 39.32 25.85 9.11
C GLY A 152 39.32 27.33 9.55
N ALA A 153 38.18 28.00 9.49
CA ALA A 153 38.03 29.42 9.83
C ALA A 153 37.83 29.66 11.35
N LEU A 154 37.33 28.67 12.09
CA LEU A 154 37.04 28.78 13.53
C LEU A 154 38.25 29.20 14.39
N PRO A 155 39.47 28.68 14.20
CA PRO A 155 40.62 29.12 14.99
C PRO A 155 40.92 30.62 14.82
N ALA A 156 40.76 31.16 13.61
CA ALA A 156 40.94 32.58 13.35
C ALA A 156 39.89 33.42 14.09
N ALA A 157 38.63 32.98 14.06
CA ALA A 157 37.54 33.62 14.80
C ALA A 157 37.76 33.60 16.32
N LEU A 158 38.16 32.46 16.90
CA LEU A 158 38.49 32.35 18.33
C LEU A 158 39.65 33.26 18.74
N LEU A 159 40.69 33.35 17.91
CA LEU A 159 41.81 34.27 18.14
C LEU A 159 41.38 35.73 18.02
N LEU A 160 40.43 36.05 17.12
CA LEU A 160 39.81 37.36 17.01
C LEU A 160 38.96 37.68 18.26
N ALA A 161 38.22 36.72 18.83
CA ALA A 161 37.49 36.92 20.08
C ALA A 161 38.41 37.28 21.25
N GLY A 162 39.61 36.69 21.30
CA GLY A 162 40.65 37.04 22.28
C GLY A 162 41.40 38.34 21.97
N TYR A 163 41.21 38.94 20.80
CA TYR A 163 41.98 40.10 20.34
C TYR A 163 41.66 41.39 21.10
N PRO A 164 40.38 41.77 21.36
CA PRO A 164 40.05 42.98 22.11
C PRO A 164 40.64 43.04 23.52
N PRO A 165 40.48 42.02 24.40
CA PRO A 165 41.06 42.08 25.74
C PRO A 165 42.60 42.08 25.69
N ALA A 166 43.22 41.33 24.76
CA ALA A 166 44.67 41.35 24.58
C ALA A 166 45.18 42.74 24.15
N TRP A 167 44.50 43.37 23.20
CA TRP A 167 44.79 44.73 22.74
C TRP A 167 44.63 45.75 23.86
N PHE A 168 43.54 45.66 24.63
CA PHE A 168 43.28 46.53 25.77
C PHE A 168 44.39 46.42 26.83
N ILE A 169 44.80 45.21 27.18
CA ILE A 169 45.90 44.96 28.13
C ILE A 169 47.24 45.51 27.62
N ALA A 170 47.51 45.39 26.31
CA ALA A 170 48.75 45.86 25.70
C ALA A 170 48.82 47.39 25.57
N ASN A 171 47.67 48.06 25.45
CA ASN A 171 47.59 49.49 25.16
C ASN A 171 47.12 50.36 26.35
N ARG A 172 46.82 49.77 27.51
CA ARG A 172 46.41 50.53 28.70
C ARG A 172 47.56 51.33 29.34
N PRO A 173 47.32 52.56 29.83
CA PRO A 173 48.27 53.29 30.66
C PRO A 173 48.46 52.60 32.03
N ARG A 174 49.67 52.61 32.60
CA ARG A 174 49.95 52.01 33.91
C ARG A 174 49.67 53.02 35.04
N ARG A 175 48.42 53.13 35.50
CA ARG A 175 48.05 53.94 36.69
C ARG A 175 47.66 53.05 37.89
N PRO A 176 47.98 53.44 39.14
CA PRO A 176 47.51 52.73 40.34
C PRO A 176 45.98 52.79 40.43
N GLY A 177 45.32 51.64 40.70
CA GLY A 177 43.85 51.48 40.68
C GLY A 177 43.28 50.80 39.42
N GLN A 178 43.93 50.93 38.25
CA GLN A 178 43.49 50.28 37.00
C GLN A 178 43.79 48.76 36.93
N VAL A 179 44.56 48.24 37.88
CA VAL A 179 44.83 46.80 38.00
C VAL A 179 43.59 46.08 38.54
N GLN A 180 42.93 46.66 39.55
CA GLN A 180 41.75 46.08 40.19
C GLN A 180 40.55 46.04 39.23
N THR A 181 40.31 47.12 38.48
CA THR A 181 39.26 47.16 37.43
C THR A 181 39.54 46.20 36.27
N ALA A 182 40.80 46.02 35.86
CA ALA A 182 41.15 45.03 34.84
C ALA A 182 40.94 43.59 35.33
N TRP A 183 41.27 43.28 36.59
CA TRP A 183 40.99 41.98 37.21
C TRP A 183 39.49 41.72 37.33
N MET A 184 38.72 42.71 37.79
CA MET A 184 37.27 42.58 37.92
C MET A 184 36.60 42.39 36.56
N GLY A 185 36.99 43.15 35.53
CA GLY A 185 36.51 42.96 34.17
C GLY A 185 36.92 41.60 33.57
N GLY A 186 38.13 41.13 33.85
CA GLY A 186 38.58 39.78 33.48
C GLY A 186 37.79 38.68 34.18
N ALA A 187 37.50 38.83 35.48
CA ALA A 187 36.70 37.90 36.26
C ALA A 187 35.24 37.87 35.79
N THR A 188 34.64 39.03 35.49
CA THR A 188 33.30 39.12 34.91
C THR A 188 33.25 38.43 33.56
N LEU A 189 34.22 38.68 32.67
CA LEU A 189 34.27 38.01 31.37
C LEU A 189 34.46 36.50 31.52
N ALA A 190 35.32 36.05 32.43
CA ALA A 190 35.51 34.64 32.71
C ALA A 190 34.22 33.99 33.26
N PHE A 191 33.50 34.66 34.15
CA PHE A 191 32.21 34.20 34.67
C PHE A 191 31.16 34.10 33.56
N LEU A 192 31.05 35.11 32.70
CA LEU A 192 30.14 35.11 31.56
C LEU A 192 30.43 33.97 30.58
N LEU A 193 31.71 33.73 30.26
CA LEU A 193 32.13 32.62 29.42
C LEU A 193 31.90 31.26 30.09
N LEU A 194 32.03 31.16 31.42
CA LEU A 194 31.72 29.94 32.16
C LEU A 194 30.22 29.63 32.12
N VAL A 195 29.36 30.61 32.41
CA VAL A 195 27.90 30.45 32.34
C VAL A 195 27.48 30.06 30.92
N ASP A 196 28.02 30.75 29.91
CA ASP A 196 27.75 30.45 28.51
C ASP A 196 28.22 29.04 28.10
N GLY A 197 29.39 28.62 28.58
CA GLY A 197 29.92 27.27 28.39
C GLY A 197 29.03 26.20 29.05
N LEU A 198 28.50 26.47 30.25
CA LEU A 198 27.57 25.57 30.93
C LEU A 198 26.22 25.46 30.19
N LEU A 199 25.68 26.59 29.71
CA LEU A 199 24.45 26.61 28.91
C LEU A 199 24.62 25.91 27.56
N SER A 200 25.77 26.11 26.91
CA SER A 200 26.11 25.39 25.68
C SER A 200 26.31 23.89 25.94
N GLY A 201 26.96 23.54 27.07
CA GLY A 201 27.09 22.16 27.52
C GLY A 201 25.74 21.48 27.68
N ARG A 202 24.78 22.12 28.37
CA ARG A 202 23.41 21.60 28.47
C ARG A 202 22.75 21.45 27.09
N ALA A 203 22.86 22.45 26.23
CA ALA A 203 22.24 22.39 24.91
C ALA A 203 22.74 21.20 24.07
N TYR A 204 24.05 20.93 24.06
CA TYR A 204 24.59 19.82 23.27
C TYR A 204 24.46 18.45 23.97
N PHE A 205 24.78 18.36 25.26
CA PHE A 205 24.84 17.08 25.98
C PHE A 205 23.50 16.64 26.60
N ASP A 206 22.49 17.52 26.62
CA ASP A 206 21.14 17.19 27.09
C ASP A 206 20.13 17.33 25.94
N ASP A 207 19.97 18.53 25.37
CA ASP A 207 18.90 18.80 24.40
C ASP A 207 19.17 18.17 23.02
N TRP A 208 20.40 18.27 22.49
CA TRP A 208 20.76 17.71 21.18
C TRP A 208 21.00 16.20 21.26
N ALA A 209 21.65 15.70 22.31
CA ALA A 209 21.95 14.29 22.52
C ALA A 209 20.69 13.39 22.64
N LYS A 210 19.55 13.96 23.07
CA LYS A 210 18.26 13.26 23.15
C LYS A 210 17.45 13.27 21.85
N ARG A 211 17.89 14.02 20.84
CA ARG A 211 17.17 14.07 19.56
C ARG A 211 17.41 12.79 18.78
N ASP A 212 16.45 12.49 17.92
CA ASP A 212 16.59 11.38 17.00
C ASP A 212 17.54 11.75 15.85
N LEU A 213 18.81 11.34 16.01
CA LEU A 213 19.86 11.56 15.03
C LEU A 213 19.97 10.40 14.03
N TYR A 214 19.17 9.35 14.20
CA TYR A 214 19.21 8.14 13.39
C TYR A 214 19.16 8.39 11.86
N PRO A 215 18.16 9.10 11.30
CA PRO A 215 18.11 9.34 9.86
C PRO A 215 19.23 10.27 9.38
N TRP A 216 19.73 11.14 10.26
CA TRP A 216 20.77 12.11 9.93
C TRP A 216 22.18 11.51 9.84
N TYR A 217 22.38 10.35 10.45
CA TYR A 217 23.59 9.54 10.35
C TYR A 217 23.42 8.30 9.46
N GLN A 218 22.34 8.24 8.66
CA GLN A 218 22.09 7.12 7.74
C GLN A 218 22.02 5.77 8.45
N GLY A 219 21.42 5.72 9.66
CA GLY A 219 21.29 4.49 10.44
C GLY A 219 20.51 3.40 9.70
N ASP A 220 19.54 3.81 8.88
CA ASP A 220 18.77 2.97 7.96
C ASP A 220 19.65 2.27 6.93
N TYR A 221 20.58 2.99 6.30
CA TYR A 221 21.53 2.39 5.37
C TYR A 221 22.59 1.53 6.08
N TRP A 222 22.95 1.88 7.33
CA TRP A 222 23.83 1.06 8.16
C TRP A 222 23.22 -0.31 8.44
N GLU A 223 21.95 -0.36 8.86
CA GLU A 223 21.21 -1.61 9.13
C GLU A 223 21.15 -2.51 7.89
N ILE A 224 20.89 -1.92 6.71
CA ILE A 224 20.93 -2.64 5.44
C ILE A 224 22.36 -3.16 5.13
N GLY A 225 23.40 -2.37 5.45
CA GLY A 225 24.80 -2.77 5.32
C GLY A 225 25.20 -3.92 6.24
N GLU A 226 24.69 -3.94 7.48
CA GLU A 226 24.88 -5.06 8.42
C GLU A 226 24.21 -6.33 7.89
N PHE A 227 22.98 -6.22 7.40
CA PHE A 227 22.30 -7.34 6.74
C PHE A 227 23.12 -7.87 5.57
N ALA A 228 23.65 -6.98 4.72
CA ALA A 228 24.47 -7.40 3.58
C ALA A 228 25.76 -8.09 3.99
N THR A 229 26.42 -7.60 5.03
CA THR A 229 27.64 -8.21 5.58
C THR A 229 27.38 -9.60 6.13
N ALA A 230 26.20 -9.84 6.72
CA ALA A 230 25.82 -11.13 7.28
C ALA A 230 25.54 -12.22 6.21
N HIS A 231 25.14 -11.83 4.99
CA HIS A 231 24.72 -12.77 3.93
C HIS A 231 25.75 -12.97 2.80
N GLY A 232 26.76 -12.10 2.69
CA GLY A 232 27.91 -12.27 1.80
C GLY A 232 27.64 -11.94 0.32
N ASP A 233 28.55 -12.38 -0.56
CA ASP A 233 28.66 -11.93 -1.97
C ASP A 233 27.51 -12.37 -2.89
N GLY A 234 26.58 -13.20 -2.41
CA GLY A 234 25.40 -13.67 -3.15
C GLY A 234 24.14 -12.83 -2.94
N LEU A 235 24.21 -11.76 -2.13
CA LEU A 235 23.10 -10.87 -1.86
C LEU A 235 23.09 -9.67 -2.81
N THR A 236 21.95 -9.44 -3.46
CA THR A 236 21.63 -8.16 -4.09
C THR A 236 20.59 -7.43 -3.25
N VAL A 237 20.89 -6.20 -2.83
CA VAL A 237 19.91 -5.34 -2.16
C VAL A 237 19.41 -4.27 -3.13
N VAL A 238 18.10 -4.16 -3.28
CA VAL A 238 17.47 -3.08 -4.07
C VAL A 238 16.86 -2.06 -3.11
N PRO A 239 17.55 -0.93 -2.85
CA PRO A 239 16.98 0.20 -2.15
C PRO A 239 16.11 0.98 -3.12
N VAL A 240 14.83 1.09 -2.84
CA VAL A 240 13.90 1.81 -3.68
C VAL A 240 13.97 3.30 -3.32
N LEU A 241 14.44 4.17 -4.23
CA LEU A 241 14.72 5.59 -3.95
C LEU A 241 14.23 6.52 -5.08
N ASP A 242 13.74 7.71 -4.73
CA ASP A 242 13.19 8.70 -5.68
C ASP A 242 14.14 9.89 -5.92
N ASP A 243 15.25 9.67 -6.62
CA ASP A 243 16.21 10.71 -7.03
C ASP A 243 16.93 11.49 -5.92
N ALA A 244 18.10 10.98 -5.51
CA ALA A 244 19.28 11.79 -5.13
C ALA A 244 20.48 10.92 -4.73
N TYR A 245 20.23 9.68 -4.32
CA TYR A 245 21.26 8.77 -3.83
C TYR A 245 21.19 7.46 -4.58
N SER A 246 21.95 7.34 -5.67
CA SER A 246 22.29 6.00 -6.14
C SER A 246 23.05 5.30 -5.03
N LEU A 247 22.55 4.19 -4.50
CA LEU A 247 23.40 3.28 -3.75
C LEU A 247 24.37 2.62 -4.74
N GLU A 248 25.51 3.27 -4.93
CA GLU A 248 26.74 2.52 -5.17
C GLU A 248 27.04 1.79 -3.86
N TYR A 249 26.57 0.55 -3.73
CA TYR A 249 27.12 -0.30 -2.68
C TYR A 249 28.63 -0.41 -2.88
N ALA A 250 29.36 -0.45 -1.77
CA ALA A 250 30.80 -0.64 -1.72
C ALA A 250 31.29 -2.02 -2.21
N PHE A 251 30.44 -2.79 -2.92
CA PHE A 251 30.80 -4.02 -3.61
C PHE A 251 31.24 -3.65 -5.04
N PRO A 252 32.56 -3.63 -5.35
CA PRO A 252 33.11 -2.83 -6.45
C PRO A 252 32.84 -3.31 -7.88
N GLN A 253 31.77 -4.07 -8.14
CA GLN A 253 31.49 -4.63 -9.48
C GLN A 253 30.06 -4.49 -10.02
N ASN A 254 29.04 -4.10 -9.26
CA ASN A 254 27.63 -4.21 -9.72
C ASN A 254 26.84 -2.89 -9.64
N ALA A 255 25.94 -2.70 -10.62
CA ALA A 255 25.42 -1.42 -11.02
C ALA A 255 24.34 -0.80 -10.11
N ARG A 256 24.18 0.51 -10.32
CA ARG A 256 23.03 1.30 -9.94
C ARG A 256 21.76 0.72 -10.59
N LEU A 257 20.82 0.23 -9.77
CA LEU A 257 19.47 -0.10 -10.22
C LEU A 257 18.61 1.17 -10.12
N ASP A 258 18.11 1.67 -11.23
CA ASP A 258 17.25 2.86 -11.26
C ASP A 258 15.80 2.39 -11.29
N VAL A 259 15.21 2.20 -10.10
CA VAL A 259 13.81 1.80 -9.97
C VAL A 259 12.95 3.05 -10.07
N ARG A 260 12.72 3.54 -11.29
CA ARG A 260 11.58 4.41 -11.54
C ARG A 260 10.43 3.54 -12.00
N ALA A 261 9.28 3.66 -11.35
CA ALA A 261 8.03 2.95 -11.66
C ALA A 261 7.46 3.38 -13.04
N ALA A 262 8.21 3.06 -14.10
CA ALA A 262 7.88 3.21 -15.53
C ALA A 262 9.11 2.90 -16.42
N ASP A 263 10.30 2.59 -15.90
CA ASP A 263 11.47 2.35 -16.74
C ASP A 263 11.29 1.04 -17.56
N PRO A 264 11.17 1.12 -18.90
CA PRO A 264 11.11 -0.07 -19.74
C PRO A 264 12.36 -0.96 -19.63
N ALA A 265 13.44 -0.49 -19.01
CA ALA A 265 14.66 -1.24 -18.78
C ALA A 265 14.69 -2.06 -17.48
N LEU A 266 13.71 -1.95 -16.55
CA LEU A 266 13.80 -2.61 -15.23
C LEU A 266 14.00 -4.13 -15.34
N GLU A 267 13.22 -4.83 -16.17
CA GLU A 267 13.37 -6.28 -16.39
C GLU A 267 14.80 -6.61 -16.86
N THR A 268 15.38 -5.76 -17.71
CA THR A 268 16.74 -5.95 -18.24
C THR A 268 17.79 -5.68 -17.16
N GLN A 269 17.60 -4.66 -16.33
CA GLN A 269 18.48 -4.36 -15.20
C GLN A 269 18.46 -5.49 -14.16
N LEU A 270 17.29 -6.00 -13.79
CA LEU A 270 17.17 -7.16 -12.90
C LEU A 270 17.84 -8.38 -13.52
N GLN A 271 17.62 -8.64 -14.81
CA GLN A 271 18.24 -9.78 -15.49
C GLN A 271 19.77 -9.71 -15.52
N SER A 272 20.37 -8.53 -15.64
CA SER A 272 21.83 -8.38 -15.75
C SER A 272 22.56 -8.32 -14.41
N HIS A 273 21.89 -7.94 -13.32
CA HIS A 273 22.53 -7.70 -12.02
C HIS A 273 22.26 -8.80 -10.98
N MET A 274 21.28 -9.68 -11.20
CA MET A 274 20.94 -10.72 -10.24
C MET A 274 21.81 -11.97 -10.42
N VAL A 275 22.28 -12.50 -9.29
CA VAL A 275 23.03 -13.76 -9.25
C VAL A 275 22.03 -14.93 -9.28
N PRO A 276 22.13 -15.87 -10.23
CA PRO A 276 21.29 -17.05 -10.24
C PRO A 276 21.51 -17.91 -8.98
N GLY A 277 20.44 -18.36 -8.33
CA GLY A 277 20.50 -19.02 -7.02
C GLY A 277 20.93 -18.10 -5.86
N GLY A 278 21.09 -16.80 -6.12
CA GLY A 278 21.44 -15.79 -5.12
C GLY A 278 20.25 -15.31 -4.29
N LEU A 279 20.55 -14.49 -3.30
CA LEU A 279 19.55 -13.85 -2.44
C LEU A 279 19.26 -12.44 -2.97
N LEU A 280 18.00 -12.07 -3.15
CA LEU A 280 17.56 -10.73 -3.50
C LEU A 280 16.78 -10.13 -2.33
N ALA A 281 17.28 -9.08 -1.69
CA ALA A 281 16.54 -8.35 -0.66
C ALA A 281 15.98 -7.04 -1.21
N VAL A 282 14.68 -6.84 -1.06
CA VAL A 282 14.00 -5.58 -1.41
C VAL A 282 13.75 -4.79 -0.12
N ALA A 283 14.18 -3.53 -0.08
CA ALA A 283 13.96 -2.65 1.06
C ALA A 283 12.69 -1.82 0.86
N LEU A 284 11.64 -2.10 1.63
CA LEU A 284 10.39 -1.34 1.61
C LEU A 284 10.38 -0.33 2.75
N TRP A 285 10.17 0.94 2.41
CA TRP A 285 10.26 2.06 3.36
C TRP A 285 8.88 2.45 3.92
N ASP A 286 8.81 2.63 5.24
CA ASP A 286 7.55 2.92 5.93
C ASP A 286 7.12 4.39 5.81
N GLU A 287 8.12 5.28 5.71
CA GLU A 287 7.97 6.74 5.73
C GLU A 287 9.00 7.41 4.82
N GLY A 288 8.71 8.64 4.38
CA GLY A 288 9.61 9.44 3.57
C GLY A 288 9.29 9.38 2.08
N VAL A 289 10.15 10.00 1.29
CA VAL A 289 10.03 10.03 -0.18
C VAL A 289 10.32 8.66 -0.78
N GLU A 290 11.08 7.84 -0.07
CA GLU A 290 11.49 6.49 -0.43
C GLU A 290 10.32 5.51 -0.50
N LYS A 291 9.24 5.77 0.24
CA LYS A 291 7.98 4.99 0.18
C LYS A 291 7.35 5.03 -1.22
N ALA A 292 7.55 6.10 -1.97
CA ALA A 292 6.95 6.28 -3.30
C ALA A 292 7.73 5.58 -4.42
N ALA A 293 8.92 5.08 -4.14
CA ALA A 293 9.86 4.69 -5.19
C ALA A 293 9.47 3.38 -5.92
N ASP A 294 8.66 2.51 -5.29
CA ASP A 294 8.04 1.34 -5.94
C ASP A 294 6.54 1.32 -5.60
N ALA A 295 5.87 2.43 -5.92
CA ALA A 295 4.45 2.65 -5.66
C ALA A 295 3.54 1.51 -6.15
N ARG A 296 3.97 0.78 -7.18
CA ARG A 296 3.23 -0.33 -7.82
C ARG A 296 3.71 -1.72 -7.40
N GLY A 297 4.67 -1.82 -6.48
CA GLY A 297 5.22 -3.10 -6.04
C GLY A 297 5.91 -3.90 -7.16
N THR A 298 6.42 -3.23 -8.19
CA THR A 298 7.03 -3.82 -9.39
C THR A 298 8.24 -4.68 -9.05
N VAL A 299 9.15 -4.19 -8.20
CA VAL A 299 10.37 -4.93 -7.85
C VAL A 299 10.01 -6.14 -6.99
N THR A 300 9.13 -5.93 -6.01
CA THR A 300 8.59 -6.99 -5.14
C THR A 300 7.91 -8.08 -5.97
N PHE A 301 7.11 -7.69 -6.97
CA PHE A 301 6.47 -8.61 -7.90
C PHE A 301 7.50 -9.47 -8.64
N TYR A 302 8.54 -8.87 -9.24
CA TYR A 302 9.55 -9.64 -9.97
C TYR A 302 10.39 -10.53 -9.05
N ALA A 303 10.71 -10.07 -7.84
CA ALA A 303 11.42 -10.85 -6.84
C ALA A 303 10.61 -12.09 -6.43
N ALA A 304 9.32 -11.92 -6.13
CA ALA A 304 8.41 -13.00 -5.78
C ALA A 304 8.05 -13.91 -6.98
N ARG A 305 8.10 -13.38 -8.20
CA ARG A 305 7.90 -14.17 -9.42
C ARG A 305 9.06 -15.12 -9.69
N GLU A 306 10.29 -14.69 -9.42
CA GLU A 306 11.51 -15.44 -9.75
C GLU A 306 12.16 -16.15 -8.53
N GLY A 307 11.64 -15.96 -7.33
CA GLY A 307 12.19 -16.53 -6.11
C GLY A 307 11.15 -16.80 -5.01
N ALA A 308 11.57 -17.54 -4.00
CA ALA A 308 10.78 -17.81 -2.80
C ALA A 308 11.11 -16.76 -1.72
N GLU A 309 10.08 -16.08 -1.20
CA GLU A 309 10.26 -15.14 -0.09
C GLU A 309 10.71 -15.88 1.18
N LEU A 310 11.69 -15.31 1.87
CA LEU A 310 12.18 -15.71 3.18
C LEU A 310 11.60 -14.78 4.26
N GLU A 311 11.85 -15.08 5.54
CA GLU A 311 11.33 -14.28 6.64
C GLU A 311 11.76 -12.80 6.53
N PRO A 312 10.80 -11.84 6.47
CA PRO A 312 11.12 -10.43 6.41
C PRO A 312 11.81 -9.93 7.69
N VAL A 313 12.76 -9.02 7.53
CA VAL A 313 13.51 -8.42 8.64
C VAL A 313 13.09 -6.96 8.80
N ALA A 314 12.36 -6.69 9.88
CA ALA A 314 11.89 -5.35 10.20
C ALA A 314 12.99 -4.52 10.88
N TYR A 315 13.19 -3.33 10.34
CA TYR A 315 14.09 -2.28 10.85
C TYR A 315 13.28 -1.06 11.27
N ARG A 316 13.95 0.00 11.75
CA ARG A 316 13.25 1.15 12.33
C ARG A 316 12.42 1.96 11.33
N ARG A 317 12.82 2.02 10.06
CA ARG A 317 12.17 2.82 8.99
C ARG A 317 11.92 2.04 7.70
N ASN A 318 12.30 0.76 7.67
CA ASN A 318 12.12 -0.10 6.51
C ASN A 318 11.94 -1.54 6.96
N THR A 319 11.43 -2.37 6.05
CA THR A 319 11.44 -3.82 6.17
C THR A 319 12.19 -4.39 4.97
N LEU A 320 13.18 -5.24 5.24
CA LEU A 320 13.84 -6.01 4.19
C LEU A 320 13.05 -7.29 3.92
N HIS A 321 12.69 -7.50 2.66
CA HIS A 321 12.06 -8.73 2.16
C HIS A 321 13.09 -9.52 1.34
N PRO A 322 13.71 -10.56 1.92
CA PRO A 322 14.65 -11.42 1.21
C PRO A 322 13.95 -12.47 0.37
N TYR A 323 14.43 -12.70 -0.85
CA TYR A 323 13.91 -13.67 -1.81
C TYR A 323 15.05 -14.58 -2.27
N GLN A 324 14.90 -15.88 -2.07
CA GLN A 324 15.80 -16.88 -2.61
C GLN A 324 15.46 -17.11 -4.09
N LEU A 325 16.29 -16.59 -5.00
CA LEU A 325 16.08 -16.73 -6.43
C LEU A 325 16.31 -18.17 -6.88
N GLY A 326 15.60 -18.58 -7.93
CA GLY A 326 15.85 -19.84 -8.62
C GLY A 326 17.23 -19.89 -9.30
N ASP A 327 17.66 -21.10 -9.69
CA ASP A 327 18.96 -21.33 -10.35
C ASP A 327 19.12 -20.61 -11.70
N THR A 328 18.00 -20.22 -12.34
CA THR A 328 17.98 -19.47 -13.59
C THR A 328 16.78 -18.51 -13.60
N PRO A 329 16.86 -17.34 -12.93
CA PRO A 329 15.76 -16.38 -12.89
C PRO A 329 15.58 -15.71 -14.26
N GLN A 330 14.33 -15.51 -14.68
CA GLN A 330 13.98 -14.99 -16.01
C GLN A 330 13.09 -13.74 -15.90
N PHE A 331 13.69 -12.60 -15.54
CA PHE A 331 12.98 -11.33 -15.37
C PHE A 331 12.36 -10.80 -16.67
N THR A 332 12.97 -11.09 -17.82
CA THR A 332 12.50 -10.64 -19.16
C THR A 332 11.53 -11.59 -19.84
N ALA A 333 11.10 -12.67 -19.17
CA ALA A 333 10.18 -13.62 -19.77
C ALA A 333 8.85 -12.92 -20.17
N PRO A 334 8.44 -12.99 -21.46
CA PRO A 334 7.24 -12.30 -21.92
C PRO A 334 5.95 -12.91 -21.36
N GLY A 335 5.99 -14.18 -20.93
CA GLY A 335 4.81 -14.99 -20.61
C GLY A 335 3.92 -15.22 -21.85
N GLN A 336 2.72 -15.70 -21.61
CA GLN A 336 1.64 -15.66 -22.60
C GLN A 336 1.08 -14.24 -22.69
N SER A 337 0.83 -13.77 -23.92
CA SER A 337 0.24 -12.46 -24.16
C SER A 337 -1.10 -12.61 -24.85
N VAL A 338 -2.14 -12.02 -24.27
CA VAL A 338 -3.48 -11.97 -24.86
C VAL A 338 -3.88 -10.52 -25.03
N ALA A 339 -4.18 -10.12 -26.26
CA ALA A 339 -4.77 -8.81 -26.52
C ALA A 339 -6.24 -8.87 -26.06
N VAL A 340 -6.52 -8.24 -24.94
CA VAL A 340 -7.86 -8.08 -24.38
C VAL A 340 -8.15 -6.60 -24.38
N VAL A 341 -9.01 -6.15 -25.31
CA VAL A 341 -9.50 -4.76 -25.34
C VAL A 341 -10.87 -4.75 -24.71
N GLN A 342 -10.96 -4.19 -23.50
CA GLN A 342 -12.21 -4.10 -22.76
C GLN A 342 -12.35 -2.75 -22.09
N ASP A 343 -13.39 -2.02 -22.49
CA ASP A 343 -13.75 -0.73 -21.92
C ASP A 343 -14.59 -0.92 -20.66
N PHE A 344 -14.35 -0.09 -19.65
CA PHE A 344 -15.11 -0.07 -18.40
C PHE A 344 -15.91 1.23 -18.30
N GLY A 345 -17.18 1.13 -17.92
CA GLY A 345 -18.07 2.27 -17.67
C GLY A 345 -17.80 2.95 -16.31
N PRO A 346 -18.44 4.10 -16.04
CA PRO A 346 -18.34 4.75 -14.74
C PRO A 346 -19.04 3.93 -13.64
N SER A 347 -18.62 4.15 -12.39
CA SER A 347 -19.22 3.49 -11.22
C SER A 347 -20.72 3.77 -11.14
N GLY A 348 -21.52 2.74 -10.86
CA GLY A 348 -22.98 2.84 -10.71
C GLY A 348 -23.79 3.00 -12.01
N ALA A 349 -23.15 3.03 -13.19
CA ALA A 349 -23.87 3.06 -14.47
C ALA A 349 -24.36 1.67 -14.91
N LEU A 350 -25.43 1.63 -15.69
CA LEU A 350 -25.86 0.41 -16.38
C LEU A 350 -24.91 0.15 -17.57
N ALA A 351 -24.59 -1.13 -17.84
CA ALA A 351 -23.70 -1.54 -18.94
C ALA A 351 -24.14 -1.01 -20.33
N SER A 352 -25.43 -0.66 -20.48
CA SER A 352 -26.05 -0.16 -21.71
C SER A 352 -25.89 1.35 -21.96
N SER A 353 -25.42 2.14 -20.98
CA SER A 353 -25.16 3.58 -21.17
C SER A 353 -23.67 3.82 -21.38
N ALA A 354 -23.18 3.55 -22.59
CA ALA A 354 -21.77 3.77 -22.93
C ALA A 354 -21.47 5.29 -23.04
N PRO A 355 -20.57 5.86 -22.21
CA PRO A 355 -20.08 7.21 -22.43
C PRO A 355 -19.31 7.28 -23.76
N THR A 356 -19.21 8.48 -24.36
CA THR A 356 -18.46 8.69 -25.61
C THR A 356 -16.97 8.39 -25.48
N VAL A 357 -16.42 8.43 -24.27
CA VAL A 357 -15.06 7.98 -23.93
C VAL A 357 -15.14 7.19 -22.61
N PRO A 358 -14.68 5.94 -22.56
CA PRO A 358 -14.65 5.16 -21.31
C PRO A 358 -13.60 5.74 -20.35
N PRO A 359 -13.83 5.74 -19.03
CA PRO A 359 -12.82 6.18 -18.05
C PRO A 359 -11.53 5.36 -18.09
N VAL A 360 -11.63 4.04 -18.30
CA VAL A 360 -10.51 3.11 -18.31
C VAL A 360 -10.76 2.00 -19.34
N THR A 361 -9.72 1.62 -20.06
CA THR A 361 -9.71 0.51 -21.01
C THR A 361 -8.59 -0.47 -20.62
N LEU A 362 -8.92 -1.75 -20.46
CA LEU A 362 -7.91 -2.81 -20.43
C LEU A 362 -7.42 -3.01 -21.87
N ALA A 363 -6.11 -2.92 -22.10
CA ALA A 363 -5.49 -3.01 -23.42
C ALA A 363 -4.85 -4.40 -23.68
N GLY A 364 -4.47 -5.12 -22.62
CA GLY A 364 -3.94 -6.47 -22.75
C GLY A 364 -3.44 -7.05 -21.43
N VAL A 365 -3.11 -8.34 -21.48
CA VAL A 365 -2.58 -9.09 -20.35
C VAL A 365 -1.36 -9.91 -20.79
N ARG A 366 -0.28 -9.83 -20.00
CA ARG A 366 0.82 -10.79 -20.00
C ARG A 366 0.71 -11.65 -18.76
N TRP A 367 0.79 -12.96 -18.88
CA TRP A 367 0.67 -13.85 -17.73
C TRP A 367 1.48 -15.12 -17.89
N GLY A 368 1.70 -15.84 -16.80
CA GLY A 368 2.39 -17.12 -16.85
C GLY A 368 2.57 -17.73 -15.48
N SER A 369 3.33 -18.82 -15.45
CA SER A 369 3.72 -19.48 -14.21
C SER A 369 4.88 -18.74 -13.54
N ALA A 370 4.84 -18.59 -12.23
CA ALA A 370 5.96 -18.11 -11.44
C ALA A 370 6.95 -19.25 -11.13
N PHE A 371 8.08 -18.91 -10.51
CA PHE A 371 8.97 -19.87 -9.88
C PHE A 371 8.17 -20.84 -8.97
N PRO A 372 8.55 -22.13 -8.87
CA PRO A 372 9.66 -22.84 -9.51
C PRO A 372 9.35 -23.50 -10.88
N ASN A 373 8.39 -23.00 -11.67
CA ASN A 373 8.13 -23.59 -12.99
C ASN A 373 9.37 -23.45 -13.91
N ALA A 374 9.60 -24.38 -14.84
CA ALA A 374 10.71 -24.26 -15.79
C ALA A 374 10.35 -23.40 -17.02
N ASP A 375 9.05 -23.28 -17.33
CA ASP A 375 8.55 -22.53 -18.49
C ASP A 375 7.58 -21.43 -18.04
N ARG A 376 8.09 -20.19 -17.98
CA ARG A 376 7.36 -18.97 -17.61
C ARG A 376 6.24 -18.61 -18.60
N SER A 377 6.16 -19.28 -19.74
CA SER A 377 5.10 -19.12 -20.75
C SER A 377 4.10 -20.28 -20.78
N ALA A 378 4.32 -21.33 -19.98
CA ALA A 378 3.38 -22.44 -19.89
C ALA A 378 2.07 -22.01 -19.22
N ALA A 379 0.95 -22.50 -19.76
CA ALA A 379 -0.38 -22.38 -19.14
C ALA A 379 -0.56 -23.35 -17.95
N ASP A 380 0.37 -24.30 -17.80
CA ASP A 380 0.34 -25.29 -16.73
C ASP A 380 0.95 -24.69 -15.44
N LEU A 381 0.15 -24.68 -14.38
CA LEU A 381 0.49 -24.14 -13.07
C LEU A 381 0.53 -25.27 -12.06
N ALA A 382 1.69 -25.57 -11.51
CA ALA A 382 1.76 -26.54 -10.42
C ALA A 382 1.07 -25.96 -9.17
N ALA A 383 0.25 -26.77 -8.51
CA ALA A 383 -0.28 -26.40 -7.20
C ALA A 383 0.88 -26.05 -6.24
N GLY A 384 0.73 -24.98 -5.45
CA GLY A 384 1.76 -24.49 -4.53
C GLY A 384 2.75 -23.51 -5.17
N THR A 385 2.55 -23.15 -6.44
CA THR A 385 3.25 -22.04 -7.10
C THR A 385 2.29 -20.88 -7.32
N ALA A 386 2.73 -19.81 -7.98
CA ALA A 386 1.86 -18.70 -8.33
C ALA A 386 1.63 -18.59 -9.85
N LEU A 387 0.48 -18.04 -10.24
CA LEU A 387 0.32 -17.39 -11.54
C LEU A 387 0.72 -15.92 -11.37
N TRP A 388 1.50 -15.38 -12.29
CA TRP A 388 1.74 -13.95 -12.37
C TRP A 388 0.96 -13.36 -13.55
N ALA A 389 0.47 -12.14 -13.40
CA ALA A 389 -0.20 -11.39 -14.45
C ALA A 389 0.20 -9.91 -14.41
N ILE A 390 0.51 -9.35 -15.57
CA ILE A 390 0.75 -7.92 -15.79
C ILE A 390 -0.36 -7.44 -16.71
N LEU A 391 -1.23 -6.57 -16.18
CA LEU A 391 -2.36 -6.02 -16.92
C LEU A 391 -1.98 -4.62 -17.39
N THR A 392 -2.18 -4.34 -18.68
CA THR A 392 -1.89 -3.04 -19.29
C THR A 392 -3.19 -2.29 -19.52
N TRP A 393 -3.26 -1.07 -19.01
CA TRP A 393 -4.46 -0.24 -18.97
C TRP A 393 -4.23 1.08 -19.68
N ASP A 394 -5.21 1.57 -20.42
CA ASP A 394 -5.31 2.94 -20.93
C ASP A 394 -6.33 3.71 -20.07
N VAL A 395 -5.89 4.73 -19.36
CA VAL A 395 -6.70 5.44 -18.35
C VAL A 395 -7.12 6.82 -18.84
N HIS A 396 -8.27 6.95 -19.47
CA HIS A 396 -8.70 8.23 -20.04
C HIS A 396 -9.18 9.25 -18.99
N ALA A 397 -9.71 8.79 -17.86
CA ALA A 397 -10.14 9.62 -16.73
C ALA A 397 -9.47 9.12 -15.43
N PRO A 398 -8.37 9.74 -14.99
CA PRO A 398 -7.66 9.32 -13.79
C PRO A 398 -8.54 9.39 -12.54
N ASN A 399 -8.65 8.29 -11.80
CA ASN A 399 -9.33 8.21 -10.52
C ASN A 399 -8.43 7.44 -9.52
N PRO A 400 -7.92 8.10 -8.46
CA PRO A 400 -7.05 7.45 -7.48
C PRO A 400 -7.74 6.36 -6.65
N ALA A 401 -9.08 6.34 -6.63
CA ALA A 401 -9.86 5.37 -5.87
C ALA A 401 -10.02 4.02 -6.59
N LEU A 402 -9.53 3.86 -7.83
CA LEU A 402 -9.75 2.63 -8.58
C LEU A 402 -8.79 1.51 -8.17
N ARG A 403 -9.38 0.34 -7.95
CA ARG A 403 -8.69 -0.91 -7.65
C ARG A 403 -8.98 -1.99 -8.69
N VAL A 404 -7.96 -2.81 -8.93
CA VAL A 404 -7.95 -3.93 -9.85
C VAL A 404 -7.93 -5.21 -9.02
N ALA A 405 -9.07 -5.87 -8.91
CA ALA A 405 -9.17 -7.21 -8.35
C ALA A 405 -8.96 -8.24 -9.47
N THR A 406 -7.93 -9.06 -9.34
CA THR A 406 -7.69 -10.22 -10.20
C THR A 406 -7.92 -11.50 -9.39
N GLU A 407 -8.49 -12.50 -10.03
CA GLU A 407 -8.71 -13.79 -9.39
C GLU A 407 -8.50 -14.94 -10.36
N LEU A 408 -7.96 -16.04 -9.84
CA LEU A 408 -7.97 -17.32 -10.51
C LEU A 408 -9.18 -18.10 -9.97
N VAL A 409 -10.07 -18.56 -10.84
CA VAL A 409 -11.24 -19.37 -10.46
C VAL A 409 -11.14 -20.78 -11.06
N ASP A 410 -11.72 -21.77 -10.41
CA ASP A 410 -11.82 -23.14 -10.97
C ASP A 410 -13.00 -23.26 -11.96
N GLY A 411 -13.15 -24.44 -12.57
CA GLY A 411 -14.22 -24.74 -13.52
C GLY A 411 -15.65 -24.58 -12.97
N ASP A 412 -15.83 -24.61 -11.64
CA ASP A 412 -17.11 -24.35 -10.97
C ASP A 412 -17.30 -22.86 -10.59
N GLY A 413 -16.34 -22.01 -10.98
CA GLY A 413 -16.33 -20.58 -10.72
C GLY A 413 -15.93 -20.21 -9.29
N ARG A 414 -15.36 -21.14 -8.50
CA ARG A 414 -14.87 -20.85 -7.15
C ARG A 414 -13.49 -20.21 -7.23
N GLN A 415 -13.29 -19.15 -6.46
CA GLN A 415 -12.00 -18.48 -6.32
C GLN A 415 -10.96 -19.44 -5.71
N ILE A 416 -9.84 -19.59 -6.42
CA ILE A 416 -8.65 -20.34 -6.03
C ILE A 416 -7.64 -19.41 -5.37
N ALA A 417 -7.35 -18.29 -6.02
CA ALA A 417 -6.33 -17.33 -5.61
C ALA A 417 -6.77 -15.92 -6.02
N PRO A 418 -6.81 -14.94 -5.10
CA PRO A 418 -7.05 -13.54 -5.41
C PRO A 418 -5.75 -12.70 -5.43
N SER A 419 -5.81 -11.52 -6.05
CA SER A 419 -4.87 -10.40 -5.91
C SER A 419 -5.63 -9.10 -6.13
N ASP A 420 -5.27 -8.05 -5.38
CA ASP A 420 -5.99 -6.77 -5.43
C ASP A 420 -5.00 -5.61 -5.35
N GLU A 421 -4.91 -4.82 -6.41
CA GLU A 421 -3.92 -3.75 -6.57
C GLU A 421 -4.57 -2.40 -6.92
N TRP A 422 -3.91 -1.31 -6.53
CA TRP A 422 -4.30 0.02 -7.00
C TRP A 422 -4.02 0.16 -8.49
N LEU A 423 -4.97 0.73 -9.25
CA LEU A 423 -4.75 1.00 -10.67
C LEU A 423 -3.68 2.08 -10.88
N TRP A 424 -3.71 3.13 -10.05
CA TRP A 424 -2.83 4.29 -10.18
C TRP A 424 -2.39 4.86 -8.82
N PRO A 425 -1.59 4.10 -8.03
CA PRO A 425 -1.24 4.46 -6.66
C PRO A 425 -0.43 5.76 -6.55
N GLU A 426 0.24 6.21 -7.61
CA GLU A 426 0.99 7.48 -7.62
C GLU A 426 0.12 8.72 -7.41
N MET A 427 -1.21 8.60 -7.57
CA MET A 427 -2.16 9.68 -7.29
C MET A 427 -2.66 9.68 -5.83
N LEU A 428 -2.28 8.70 -5.01
CA LEU A 428 -2.72 8.62 -3.62
C LEU A 428 -2.06 9.70 -2.73
N PRO A 429 -2.74 10.20 -1.69
CA PRO A 429 -2.16 11.15 -0.76
C PRO A 429 -0.87 10.62 -0.11
N GLY A 430 0.20 11.41 -0.17
CA GLY A 430 1.50 11.06 0.42
C GLY A 430 2.45 10.30 -0.52
N MET A 431 2.03 9.99 -1.76
CA MET A 431 2.91 9.49 -2.81
C MET A 431 3.46 10.66 -3.62
N LEU A 432 4.71 10.54 -4.10
CA LEU A 432 5.27 11.51 -5.04
C LEU A 432 4.76 11.19 -6.45
N PRO A 433 4.23 12.17 -7.19
CA PRO A 433 3.77 11.93 -8.56
C PRO A 433 4.98 11.64 -9.47
N VAL A 434 5.12 10.39 -9.90
CA VAL A 434 6.27 9.90 -10.68
C VAL A 434 6.26 10.38 -12.15
N ALA A 435 5.16 10.96 -12.64
CA ALA A 435 5.07 11.42 -14.02
C ALA A 435 4.18 12.66 -14.22
N ASP A 436 4.55 13.45 -15.23
CA ASP A 436 3.73 14.51 -15.82
C ASP A 436 2.40 13.88 -16.31
N PRO A 437 1.23 14.31 -15.81
CA PRO A 437 -0.08 13.77 -16.20
C PRO A 437 -0.40 13.93 -17.70
N THR A 438 0.48 14.55 -18.48
CA THR A 438 0.37 14.67 -19.94
C THR A 438 1.11 13.57 -20.73
N ALA A 439 1.95 12.77 -20.07
CA ALA A 439 2.70 11.67 -20.70
C ALA A 439 1.88 10.38 -20.69
N GLY A 440 1.03 10.18 -21.72
CA GLY A 440 0.42 8.89 -22.09
C GLY A 440 -0.23 8.09 -20.96
N ASN A 441 -1.55 7.96 -20.98
CA ASN A 441 -2.31 7.33 -19.90
C ASN A 441 -2.19 5.80 -19.79
N ARG A 442 -1.10 5.19 -20.26
CA ARG A 442 -0.91 3.75 -20.24
C ARG A 442 -0.17 3.32 -18.97
N VAL A 443 -0.81 2.50 -18.14
CA VAL A 443 -0.25 2.01 -16.87
C VAL A 443 -0.28 0.48 -16.81
N ASN A 444 0.63 -0.10 -16.04
CA ASN A 444 0.65 -1.54 -15.76
C ASN A 444 0.32 -1.78 -14.29
N THR A 445 -0.46 -2.81 -14.00
CA THR A 445 -0.64 -3.38 -12.67
C THR A 445 -0.04 -4.79 -12.62
N TYR A 446 0.52 -5.17 -11.48
CA TYR A 446 1.34 -6.37 -11.31
C TYR A 446 0.71 -7.29 -10.27
N HIS A 447 0.31 -8.49 -10.66
CA HIS A 447 -0.51 -9.38 -9.84
C HIS A 447 0.14 -10.75 -9.69
N LEU A 448 0.27 -11.21 -8.45
CA LEU A 448 0.79 -12.55 -8.13
C LEU A 448 -0.29 -13.35 -7.39
N LEU A 449 -0.83 -14.37 -8.05
CA LEU A 449 -1.95 -15.18 -7.56
C LEU A 449 -1.42 -16.53 -7.07
N GLN A 450 -1.29 -16.68 -5.75
CA GLN A 450 -0.74 -17.88 -5.09
C GLN A 450 -1.73 -19.05 -5.15
N VAL A 451 -1.37 -20.10 -5.89
CA VAL A 451 -2.19 -21.32 -6.00
C VAL A 451 -1.91 -22.21 -4.78
N PRO A 452 -2.92 -22.58 -3.98
CA PRO A 452 -2.71 -23.47 -2.85
C PRO A 452 -2.07 -24.80 -3.27
N VAL A 453 -1.11 -25.31 -2.49
CA VAL A 453 -0.45 -26.60 -2.77
C VAL A 453 -1.41 -27.80 -2.77
N THR A 454 -2.56 -27.65 -2.11
CA THR A 454 -3.63 -28.64 -2.06
C THR A 454 -4.75 -28.40 -3.08
N GLN A 455 -4.60 -27.44 -4.00
CA GLN A 455 -5.58 -27.21 -5.05
C GLN A 455 -5.62 -28.41 -6.01
N PRO A 456 -6.81 -28.99 -6.27
CA PRO A 456 -6.95 -30.08 -7.23
C PRO A 456 -6.51 -29.68 -8.65
N PRO A 457 -5.97 -30.62 -9.44
CA PRO A 457 -5.72 -30.40 -10.86
C PRO A 457 -7.03 -30.13 -11.62
N GLY A 458 -6.95 -29.27 -12.64
CA GLY A 458 -8.12 -28.92 -13.44
C GLY A 458 -7.98 -27.57 -14.14
N PRO A 459 -8.96 -27.21 -14.99
CA PRO A 459 -8.96 -25.91 -15.65
C PRO A 459 -9.18 -24.80 -14.63
N ALA A 460 -8.50 -23.67 -14.84
CA ALA A 460 -8.68 -22.46 -14.08
C ALA A 460 -8.77 -21.25 -15.02
N THR A 461 -9.60 -20.26 -14.68
CA THR A 461 -9.80 -19.05 -15.48
C THR A 461 -9.30 -17.84 -14.69
N LEU A 462 -8.40 -17.06 -15.29
CA LEU A 462 -7.98 -15.76 -14.77
C LEU A 462 -9.06 -14.73 -15.12
N ARG A 463 -9.57 -14.04 -14.10
CA ARG A 463 -10.58 -12.98 -14.22
C ARG A 463 -10.06 -11.67 -13.63
N VAL A 464 -10.63 -10.58 -14.11
CA VAL A 464 -10.44 -9.25 -13.54
C VAL A 464 -11.76 -8.54 -13.30
N LYS A 465 -11.82 -7.76 -12.23
CA LYS A 465 -12.87 -6.82 -11.87
C LYS A 465 -12.23 -5.50 -11.49
N LEU A 466 -12.81 -4.41 -11.99
CA LEU A 466 -12.44 -3.06 -11.61
C LEU A 466 -13.51 -2.51 -10.66
N TYR A 467 -13.11 -1.86 -9.59
CA TYR A 467 -14.05 -1.26 -8.63
C TYR A 467 -13.49 0.02 -8.01
N ASP A 468 -14.38 0.84 -7.49
CA ASP A 468 -14.04 2.05 -6.75
C ASP A 468 -13.92 1.72 -5.26
N ASP A 469 -12.76 1.97 -4.66
CA ASP A 469 -12.43 1.60 -3.27
C ASP A 469 -13.25 2.40 -2.24
N THR A 470 -13.73 3.59 -2.61
CA THR A 470 -14.52 4.43 -1.70
C THR A 470 -15.97 3.97 -1.63
N THR A 471 -16.55 3.60 -2.77
CA THR A 471 -17.95 3.18 -2.88
C THR A 471 -18.14 1.67 -2.86
N LEU A 472 -17.07 0.90 -3.05
CA LEU A 472 -17.04 -0.55 -3.26
C LEU A 472 -17.85 -1.04 -4.48
N GLN A 473 -18.27 -0.11 -5.35
CA GLN A 473 -19.07 -0.44 -6.52
C GLN A 473 -18.18 -0.88 -7.69
N PRO A 474 -18.58 -1.95 -8.42
CA PRO A 474 -17.90 -2.35 -9.64
C PRO A 474 -18.07 -1.31 -10.75
N LEU A 475 -17.04 -1.19 -11.59
CA LEU A 475 -17.15 -0.56 -12.89
C LEU A 475 -17.58 -1.65 -13.89
N PRO A 476 -18.72 -1.50 -14.58
CA PRO A 476 -19.22 -2.52 -15.49
C PRO A 476 -18.41 -2.56 -16.79
N PRO A 477 -18.02 -3.76 -17.30
CA PRO A 477 -17.48 -3.91 -18.64
C PRO A 477 -18.53 -3.55 -19.69
N ILE A 478 -18.21 -2.57 -20.55
CA ILE A 478 -19.09 -2.11 -21.63
C ILE A 478 -19.25 -3.24 -22.67
N GLY A 479 -20.48 -3.49 -23.10
CA GLY A 479 -20.81 -4.54 -24.08
C GLY A 479 -20.91 -5.95 -23.50
N GLN A 480 -20.78 -6.11 -22.18
CA GLN A 480 -21.00 -7.37 -21.46
C GLN A 480 -22.13 -7.22 -20.43
N ASP A 481 -23.36 -7.11 -20.92
CA ASP A 481 -24.53 -6.85 -20.09
C ASP A 481 -24.66 -7.84 -18.91
N GLY A 482 -24.87 -7.30 -17.71
CA GLY A 482 -25.07 -8.07 -16.48
C GLY A 482 -23.81 -8.74 -15.90
N LYS A 483 -22.63 -8.52 -16.48
CA LYS A 483 -21.35 -8.98 -15.92
C LYS A 483 -20.64 -7.85 -15.18
N VAL A 484 -19.85 -8.23 -14.16
CA VAL A 484 -18.97 -7.32 -13.40
C VAL A 484 -17.50 -7.76 -13.45
N THR A 485 -17.22 -8.86 -14.15
CA THR A 485 -15.89 -9.46 -14.32
C THR A 485 -15.63 -9.75 -15.79
N VAL A 486 -14.36 -9.79 -16.16
CA VAL A 486 -13.89 -10.11 -17.51
C VAL A 486 -12.97 -11.33 -17.42
N ASP A 487 -13.28 -12.40 -18.14
CA ASP A 487 -12.40 -13.56 -18.29
C ASP A 487 -11.23 -13.19 -19.21
N LEU A 488 -10.00 -13.33 -18.73
CA LEU A 488 -8.79 -12.90 -19.42
C LEU A 488 -8.06 -14.04 -20.12
N ALA A 489 -7.91 -15.16 -19.43
CA ALA A 489 -7.15 -16.31 -19.90
C ALA A 489 -7.55 -17.60 -19.16
N THR A 490 -7.18 -18.74 -19.72
CA THR A 490 -7.37 -20.06 -19.09
C THR A 490 -6.02 -20.73 -18.87
N ALA A 491 -5.81 -21.22 -17.65
CA ALA A 491 -4.67 -22.01 -17.23
C ALA A 491 -5.11 -23.43 -16.84
N THR A 492 -4.16 -24.36 -16.73
CA THR A 492 -4.41 -25.70 -16.20
C THR A 492 -3.62 -25.87 -14.92
N ILE A 493 -4.30 -26.15 -13.81
CA ILE A 493 -3.63 -26.53 -12.57
C ILE A 493 -3.20 -27.98 -12.70
N VAL A 494 -1.91 -28.23 -12.44
CA VAL A 494 -1.29 -29.56 -12.45
C VAL A 494 -0.85 -29.92 -11.02
N PRO A 495 -0.59 -31.21 -10.73
CA PRO A 495 -0.11 -31.63 -9.42
C PRO A 495 1.11 -30.84 -8.93
N PRO A 496 1.27 -30.68 -7.60
CA PRO A 496 2.36 -29.90 -7.04
C PRO A 496 3.71 -30.55 -7.37
N LEU A 497 4.75 -29.72 -7.53
CA LEU A 497 6.11 -30.18 -7.85
C LEU A 497 6.73 -31.02 -6.72
N SER A 498 6.23 -30.86 -5.50
CA SER A 498 6.58 -31.69 -4.35
C SER A 498 5.35 -31.96 -3.51
N THR A 499 5.30 -33.10 -2.83
CA THR A 499 4.19 -33.41 -1.91
C THR A 499 4.39 -32.64 -0.61
N PRO A 500 3.42 -31.83 -0.17
CA PRO A 500 3.53 -31.08 1.09
C PRO A 500 3.49 -32.04 2.28
N GLN A 501 4.08 -31.63 3.42
CA GLN A 501 3.87 -32.36 4.67
C GLN A 501 2.44 -32.14 5.15
N ILE A 502 1.82 -33.20 5.69
CA ILE A 502 0.43 -33.12 6.22
C ILE A 502 0.32 -32.01 7.28
N ALA A 503 1.33 -31.85 8.13
CA ALA A 503 1.34 -30.83 9.18
C ALA A 503 1.24 -29.39 8.64
N ASP A 504 1.73 -29.13 7.43
CA ASP A 504 1.76 -27.79 6.84
C ASP A 504 0.42 -27.41 6.19
N VAL A 505 -0.43 -28.40 5.89
CA VAL A 505 -1.69 -28.22 5.15
C VAL A 505 -2.93 -28.59 5.96
N MET A 506 -2.76 -29.17 7.15
CA MET A 506 -3.86 -29.47 8.07
C MET A 506 -4.42 -28.18 8.68
N PRO A 507 -5.73 -27.91 8.57
CA PRO A 507 -6.36 -26.81 9.29
C PRO A 507 -6.20 -26.98 10.81
N SER A 508 -5.99 -25.87 11.53
CA SER A 508 -5.90 -25.87 13.00
C SER A 508 -7.20 -26.29 13.70
N ASN A 509 -8.33 -26.21 13.01
CA ASN A 509 -9.66 -26.62 13.43
C ASN A 509 -10.13 -27.94 12.82
N ALA A 510 -9.26 -28.64 12.07
CA ALA A 510 -9.61 -29.94 11.52
C ALA A 510 -9.80 -30.94 12.66
N VAL A 511 -10.90 -31.69 12.62
CA VAL A 511 -11.08 -32.83 13.53
C VAL A 511 -10.13 -33.93 13.06
N ALA A 512 -8.90 -33.92 13.58
CA ALA A 512 -7.94 -35.00 13.43
C ALA A 512 -8.38 -36.18 14.31
N GLY A 513 -9.50 -36.81 13.99
CA GLY A 513 -10.04 -37.91 14.78
C GLY A 513 -9.87 -39.21 14.02
N GLU A 514 -9.03 -40.15 14.49
CA GLU A 514 -9.04 -41.61 14.24
C GLU A 514 -9.28 -42.17 12.80
N GLN A 515 -9.42 -41.32 11.79
CA GLN A 515 -10.02 -41.60 10.48
C GLN A 515 -9.01 -41.50 9.33
N ALA A 516 -7.72 -41.27 9.63
CA ALA A 516 -6.59 -41.36 8.69
C ALA A 516 -6.29 -42.82 8.26
N ALA A 517 -7.34 -43.60 8.04
CA ALA A 517 -7.31 -44.92 7.44
C ALA A 517 -7.97 -44.83 6.07
N ALA A 518 -7.43 -45.53 5.07
CA ALA A 518 -7.96 -45.55 3.70
C ALA A 518 -9.48 -45.66 3.72
N PHE A 519 -10.20 -44.63 3.27
CA PHE A 519 -11.66 -44.56 3.33
C PHE A 519 -12.24 -45.43 2.22
N SER A 520 -11.56 -45.45 1.08
CA SER A 520 -11.80 -46.41 0.01
C SER A 520 -10.48 -46.80 -0.67
N SER A 521 -10.56 -47.61 -1.73
CA SER A 521 -9.41 -47.88 -2.60
C SER A 521 -8.96 -46.64 -3.39
N ALA A 522 -9.78 -45.59 -3.44
CA ALA A 522 -9.50 -44.39 -4.21
C ALA A 522 -8.97 -43.23 -3.36
N VAL A 523 -9.32 -43.13 -2.06
CA VAL A 523 -8.90 -41.98 -1.21
C VAL A 523 -8.73 -42.34 0.27
N THR A 524 -7.88 -41.58 0.95
CA THR A 524 -7.82 -41.50 2.41
C THR A 524 -8.36 -40.15 2.86
N ILE A 525 -9.30 -40.14 3.81
CA ILE A 525 -9.78 -38.90 4.43
C ILE A 525 -8.81 -38.53 5.54
N LEU A 526 -8.12 -37.40 5.40
CA LEU A 526 -7.20 -36.90 6.43
C LEU A 526 -7.93 -36.02 7.45
N GLY A 527 -8.99 -35.33 7.01
CA GLY A 527 -9.82 -34.51 7.89
C GLY A 527 -10.93 -33.79 7.13
N SER A 528 -11.76 -33.08 7.90
CA SER A 528 -12.78 -32.16 7.39
C SER A 528 -12.91 -30.96 8.33
N ASP A 529 -13.44 -29.86 7.81
CA ASP A 529 -13.86 -28.74 8.65
C ASP A 529 -15.00 -29.16 9.59
N SER A 530 -15.09 -28.55 10.76
CA SER A 530 -16.22 -28.72 11.66
C SER A 530 -17.53 -28.28 10.99
N LEU A 531 -18.58 -29.06 11.14
CA LEU A 531 -19.91 -28.68 10.66
C LEU A 531 -20.44 -27.44 11.41
N PRO A 532 -21.19 -26.56 10.73
CA PRO A 532 -21.88 -25.47 11.41
C PRO A 532 -22.89 -26.03 12.42
N ALA A 533 -23.02 -25.39 13.58
CA ALA A 533 -23.98 -25.82 14.59
C ALA A 533 -25.43 -25.74 14.10
N THR A 534 -25.72 -24.74 13.26
CA THR A 534 -27.03 -24.42 12.73
C THR A 534 -26.95 -24.02 11.25
N LEU A 535 -27.95 -24.39 10.45
CA LEU A 535 -28.14 -23.94 9.07
C LEU A 535 -29.58 -23.50 8.82
N GLU A 536 -29.75 -22.51 7.95
CA GLU A 536 -31.05 -22.04 7.51
C GLU A 536 -31.60 -22.88 6.34
N PRO A 537 -32.92 -23.12 6.27
CA PRO A 537 -33.53 -23.69 5.07
C PRO A 537 -33.25 -22.83 3.82
N GLY A 538 -32.94 -23.48 2.70
CA GLY A 538 -32.53 -22.79 1.46
C GLY A 538 -31.05 -22.42 1.39
N SER A 539 -30.29 -22.59 2.47
CA SER A 539 -28.83 -22.45 2.44
C SER A 539 -28.15 -23.65 1.77
N THR A 540 -26.83 -23.61 1.66
CA THR A 540 -26.02 -24.73 1.18
C THR A 540 -25.04 -25.11 2.28
N LEU A 541 -25.09 -26.36 2.74
CA LEU A 541 -24.03 -26.91 3.58
C LEU A 541 -22.77 -27.05 2.72
N VAL A 542 -21.70 -26.36 3.11
CA VAL A 542 -20.38 -26.50 2.49
C VAL A 542 -19.45 -27.19 3.48
N VAL A 543 -18.90 -28.33 3.09
CA VAL A 543 -17.91 -29.06 3.88
C VAL A 543 -16.62 -29.11 3.10
N ARG A 544 -15.55 -28.56 3.66
CA ARG A 544 -14.20 -28.71 3.11
C ARG A 544 -13.59 -30.00 3.62
N LEU A 545 -13.10 -30.82 2.69
CA LEU A 545 -12.51 -32.12 2.94
C LEU A 545 -11.03 -32.08 2.57
N LEU A 546 -10.18 -32.60 3.46
CA LEU A 546 -8.78 -32.85 3.17
C LEU A 546 -8.62 -34.34 2.87
N LEU A 547 -8.19 -34.65 1.66
CA LEU A 547 -8.00 -36.03 1.20
C LEU A 547 -6.58 -36.27 0.74
N GLN A 548 -6.14 -37.52 0.85
CA GLN A 548 -4.94 -38.02 0.20
C GLN A 548 -5.30 -39.04 -0.88
N MET A 549 -4.80 -38.80 -2.08
CA MET A 549 -4.87 -39.70 -3.22
C MET A 549 -4.03 -40.96 -2.95
N PRO A 550 -4.33 -42.11 -3.59
CA PRO A 550 -3.68 -43.36 -3.25
C PRO A 550 -2.21 -43.29 -3.69
N ALA A 551 -1.31 -43.88 -2.90
CA ALA A 551 0.13 -43.88 -3.16
C ALA A 551 0.51 -44.65 -4.45
N MET A 552 -0.39 -45.48 -4.96
CA MET A 552 -0.25 -46.19 -6.22
C MET A 552 -1.50 -45.96 -7.07
N THR A 553 -1.33 -45.86 -8.38
CA THR A 553 -2.47 -45.87 -9.30
C THR A 553 -3.22 -47.20 -9.16
N PRO A 554 -4.56 -47.17 -8.98
CA PRO A 554 -5.33 -48.40 -8.83
C PRO A 554 -5.20 -49.26 -10.09
N SER A 555 -5.12 -50.58 -9.89
CA SER A 555 -5.05 -51.55 -10.98
C SER A 555 -6.31 -51.45 -11.86
N PRO A 556 -6.22 -51.57 -13.20
CA PRO A 556 -7.37 -51.44 -14.11
C PRO A 556 -8.49 -52.47 -13.89
N SER A 557 -8.26 -53.50 -13.06
CA SER A 557 -9.24 -54.51 -12.67
C SER A 557 -10.07 -54.12 -11.44
N SER A 558 -9.75 -53.03 -10.75
CA SER A 558 -10.52 -52.55 -9.59
C SER A 558 -11.56 -51.52 -10.03
N PRO A 559 -12.80 -51.55 -9.49
CA PRO A 559 -13.75 -50.49 -9.73
C PRO A 559 -13.19 -49.17 -9.17
N THR A 560 -12.77 -48.27 -10.04
CA THR A 560 -12.31 -46.94 -9.63
C THR A 560 -13.51 -46.15 -9.16
N GLU A 561 -13.55 -45.85 -7.87
CA GLU A 561 -14.54 -44.92 -7.34
C GLU A 561 -14.27 -43.53 -7.91
N THR A 562 -15.27 -42.95 -8.58
CA THR A 562 -15.15 -41.65 -9.27
C THR A 562 -15.70 -40.49 -8.47
N ALA A 563 -16.43 -40.76 -7.38
CA ALA A 563 -17.02 -39.75 -6.52
C ALA A 563 -17.26 -40.29 -5.11
N LEU A 564 -17.16 -39.40 -4.12
CA LEU A 564 -17.70 -39.61 -2.77
C LEU A 564 -19.15 -39.10 -2.72
N THR A 565 -19.84 -39.32 -1.60
CA THR A 565 -21.16 -38.72 -1.36
C THR A 565 -21.18 -37.97 -0.04
N LEU A 566 -21.79 -36.78 -0.01
CA LEU A 566 -22.18 -36.09 1.23
C LEU A 566 -23.68 -36.29 1.42
N ALA A 567 -24.10 -36.82 2.56
CA ALA A 567 -25.50 -37.16 2.80
C ALA A 567 -26.03 -36.64 4.13
N MET A 568 -27.31 -36.27 4.13
CA MET A 568 -28.17 -36.26 5.32
C MET A 568 -29.19 -37.39 5.19
N PRO A 569 -28.90 -38.57 5.74
CA PRO A 569 -29.71 -39.77 5.51
C PRO A 569 -31.17 -39.59 5.94
N ASP A 570 -31.40 -38.99 7.10
CA ASP A 570 -32.75 -38.80 7.67
C ASP A 570 -33.60 -37.76 6.89
N ALA A 571 -32.96 -37.05 5.95
CA ALA A 571 -33.60 -36.07 5.09
C ALA A 571 -33.65 -36.52 3.61
N ASP A 572 -33.17 -37.73 3.30
CA ASP A 572 -32.99 -38.25 1.94
C ASP A 572 -32.20 -37.30 1.00
N LEU A 573 -31.28 -36.50 1.57
CA LEU A 573 -30.43 -35.59 0.80
C LEU A 573 -29.07 -36.21 0.56
N VAL A 574 -28.64 -36.24 -0.70
CA VAL A 574 -27.33 -36.74 -1.11
C VAL A 574 -26.76 -35.85 -2.21
N ALA A 575 -25.49 -35.46 -2.07
CA ALA A 575 -24.72 -34.79 -3.10
C ALA A 575 -23.49 -35.63 -3.45
N ALA A 576 -23.27 -35.84 -4.75
CA ALA A 576 -22.04 -36.46 -5.23
C ALA A 576 -20.88 -35.46 -5.18
N ILE A 577 -19.71 -35.92 -4.73
CA ILE A 577 -18.47 -35.17 -4.68
C ILE A 577 -17.51 -35.82 -5.68
N PRO A 578 -17.42 -35.31 -6.92
CA PRO A 578 -16.52 -35.90 -7.92
C PRO A 578 -15.07 -35.82 -7.44
N LEU A 579 -14.33 -36.92 -7.62
CA LEU A 579 -12.90 -36.93 -7.34
C LEU A 579 -12.13 -36.37 -8.54
N PRO A 580 -11.09 -35.53 -8.31
CA PRO A 580 -10.37 -34.88 -9.39
C PRO A 580 -9.56 -35.89 -10.20
N THR A 581 -9.66 -35.78 -11.53
CA THR A 581 -8.85 -36.53 -12.47
C THR A 581 -7.46 -35.89 -12.61
N GLY A 582 -6.43 -36.68 -12.88
CA GLY A 582 -5.07 -36.16 -13.09
C GLY A 582 -4.26 -35.85 -11.83
N SER A 583 -4.78 -36.16 -10.63
CA SER A 583 -4.01 -36.05 -9.38
C SER A 583 -2.83 -37.03 -9.35
N ALA A 584 -1.70 -36.58 -8.80
CA ALA A 584 -0.54 -37.44 -8.62
C ALA A 584 -0.75 -38.47 -7.50
N PRO A 585 -0.10 -39.66 -7.55
CA PRO A 585 -0.15 -40.62 -6.47
C PRO A 585 0.33 -40.00 -5.14
N GLY A 586 -0.42 -40.21 -4.06
CA GLY A 586 -0.11 -39.65 -2.75
C GLY A 586 -0.39 -38.15 -2.58
N GLN A 587 -0.86 -37.45 -3.62
CA GLN A 587 -1.19 -36.02 -3.57
C GLN A 587 -2.24 -35.74 -2.50
N ILE A 588 -2.05 -34.65 -1.76
CA ILE A 588 -3.01 -34.15 -0.78
C ILE A 588 -3.83 -33.03 -1.42
N ILE A 589 -5.16 -33.11 -1.31
CA ILE A 589 -6.09 -32.17 -1.95
C ILE A 589 -7.16 -31.66 -0.99
N HIS A 590 -7.59 -30.41 -1.19
CA HIS A 590 -8.81 -29.87 -0.61
C HIS A 590 -9.96 -29.98 -1.62
N LEU A 591 -11.06 -30.63 -1.21
CA LEU A 591 -12.32 -30.64 -1.96
C LEU A 591 -13.41 -29.94 -1.16
N PHE A 592 -14.34 -29.31 -1.87
CA PHE A 592 -15.50 -28.66 -1.28
C PHE A 592 -16.75 -29.44 -1.65
N ALA A 593 -17.35 -30.11 -0.68
CA ALA A 593 -18.63 -30.77 -0.84
C ALA A 593 -19.76 -29.76 -0.58
N ARG A 594 -20.71 -29.67 -1.51
CA ARG A 594 -21.86 -28.77 -1.41
C ARG A 594 -23.15 -29.59 -1.36
N LEU A 595 -23.93 -29.43 -0.30
CA LEU A 595 -25.24 -30.05 -0.15
C LEU A 595 -26.29 -28.94 0.01
N PRO A 596 -27.05 -28.60 -1.05
CA PRO A 596 -28.14 -27.65 -0.98
C PRO A 596 -29.21 -28.12 0.02
N ILE A 597 -29.63 -27.24 0.91
CA ILE A 597 -30.65 -27.53 1.92
C ILE A 597 -31.99 -27.03 1.37
N PRO A 598 -32.97 -27.91 1.11
CA PRO A 598 -34.29 -27.50 0.66
C PRO A 598 -34.94 -26.55 1.67
N PRO A 599 -35.70 -25.54 1.20
CA PRO A 599 -36.41 -24.64 2.08
C PRO A 599 -37.46 -25.38 2.92
N THR A 600 -37.96 -26.55 2.48
CA THR A 600 -39.02 -27.34 3.11
C THR A 600 -38.59 -28.21 4.28
N LEU A 601 -37.30 -28.26 4.60
CA LEU A 601 -36.80 -29.13 5.67
C LEU A 601 -37.40 -28.75 7.04
N SER A 602 -37.56 -29.74 7.91
CA SER A 602 -38.08 -29.51 9.27
C SER A 602 -36.98 -28.97 10.19
N PRO A 603 -37.30 -28.13 11.18
CA PRO A 603 -36.29 -27.54 12.06
C PRO A 603 -35.83 -28.51 13.16
N VAL A 604 -35.06 -29.53 12.78
CA VAL A 604 -34.51 -30.55 13.68
C VAL A 604 -33.02 -30.77 13.42
N ARG A 605 -32.34 -31.52 14.28
CA ARG A 605 -30.95 -31.94 14.04
C ARG A 605 -30.92 -33.07 13.03
N TYR A 606 -30.10 -32.91 12.00
CA TYR A 606 -29.84 -33.93 10.98
C TYR A 606 -28.41 -34.43 11.07
N PRO A 607 -28.18 -35.75 11.11
CA PRO A 607 -26.85 -36.32 10.97
C PRO A 607 -26.32 -36.08 9.55
N VAL A 608 -25.05 -35.71 9.46
CA VAL A 608 -24.32 -35.53 8.21
C VAL A 608 -23.23 -36.59 8.14
N ALA A 609 -23.12 -37.26 7.01
CA ALA A 609 -22.10 -38.28 6.80
C ALA A 609 -21.51 -38.23 5.38
N LEU A 610 -20.26 -38.68 5.26
CA LEU A 610 -19.64 -38.99 3.97
C LEU A 610 -19.85 -40.46 3.65
N GLY A 611 -20.22 -40.75 2.41
CA GLY A 611 -20.29 -42.09 1.87
C GLY A 611 -19.23 -42.32 0.79
N ALA A 612 -18.89 -43.59 0.62
CA ALA A 612 -18.15 -44.11 -0.51
C ALA A 612 -18.99 -45.16 -1.26
N GLY A 613 -18.75 -45.35 -2.56
CA GLY A 613 -19.35 -46.39 -3.39
C GLY A 613 -19.07 -47.82 -2.89
N SER A 614 -18.12 -47.99 -1.98
CA SER A 614 -17.87 -49.23 -1.23
C SER A 614 -18.92 -49.55 -0.15
N GLY A 615 -19.85 -48.63 0.12
CA GLY A 615 -20.84 -48.72 1.20
C GLY A 615 -20.32 -48.28 2.56
N ARG A 616 -19.07 -47.81 2.65
CA ARG A 616 -18.52 -47.24 3.89
C ARG A 616 -19.11 -45.86 4.14
N ILE A 617 -19.46 -45.59 5.39
CA ILE A 617 -20.02 -44.32 5.86
C ILE A 617 -19.12 -43.75 6.95
N LEU A 618 -18.83 -42.45 6.88
CA LEU A 618 -18.09 -41.68 7.86
C LEU A 618 -19.02 -40.62 8.46
N PRO A 619 -19.45 -40.75 9.73
CA PRO A 619 -20.22 -39.68 10.37
C PRO A 619 -19.33 -38.44 10.54
N LEU A 620 -19.83 -37.29 10.08
CA LEU A 620 -19.16 -35.99 10.25
C LEU A 620 -19.70 -35.19 11.44
N GLY A 621 -20.93 -35.50 11.88
CA GLY A 621 -21.59 -34.83 13.00
C GLY A 621 -23.07 -34.59 12.71
N GLU A 622 -23.65 -33.62 13.40
CA GLU A 622 -25.05 -33.21 13.22
C GLU A 622 -25.16 -31.71 13.04
N VAL A 623 -26.13 -31.27 12.24
CA VAL A 623 -26.45 -29.85 12.03
C VAL A 623 -27.90 -29.63 12.42
N LEU A 624 -28.17 -28.60 13.24
CA LEU A 624 -29.54 -28.14 13.47
C LEU A 624 -30.02 -27.35 12.26
N ILE A 625 -31.13 -27.74 11.66
CA ILE A 625 -31.81 -26.84 10.75
C ILE A 625 -32.68 -25.92 11.59
N ASP A 626 -32.43 -24.63 11.53
CA ASP A 626 -33.18 -23.61 12.24
C ASP A 626 -33.52 -22.50 11.25
N GLY A 627 -34.79 -22.18 11.17
CA GLY A 627 -35.30 -21.26 10.17
C GLY A 627 -36.45 -20.46 10.73
N ARG A 628 -36.70 -19.32 10.11
CA ARG A 628 -37.83 -18.46 10.47
C ARG A 628 -39.17 -19.20 10.34
N PRO A 629 -40.21 -18.77 11.09
CA PRO A 629 -41.54 -19.36 10.99
C PRO A 629 -42.11 -19.22 9.57
N TYR A 630 -42.71 -20.29 9.05
CA TYR A 630 -43.45 -20.28 7.80
C TYR A 630 -44.86 -19.73 8.04
N LEU A 631 -45.22 -18.65 7.35
CA LEU A 631 -46.58 -18.11 7.34
C LEU A 631 -47.31 -18.64 6.10
N ALA A 632 -48.33 -19.46 6.32
CA ALA A 632 -49.13 -20.08 5.26
C ALA A 632 -50.26 -19.18 4.74
N GLU A 633 -50.76 -18.29 5.61
CA GLU A 633 -51.86 -17.39 5.32
C GLU A 633 -51.44 -15.96 5.62
N ALA A 634 -51.85 -15.04 4.74
CA ALA A 634 -51.57 -13.62 4.94
C ALA A 634 -52.43 -13.07 6.09
N PRO A 635 -51.89 -12.19 6.94
CA PRO A 635 -52.70 -11.43 7.88
C PRO A 635 -53.68 -10.51 7.12
N ALA A 636 -54.61 -9.89 7.84
CA ALA A 636 -55.48 -8.88 7.25
C ALA A 636 -54.65 -7.70 6.75
N ILE A 637 -54.63 -7.48 5.44
CA ILE A 637 -53.81 -6.44 4.79
C ILE A 637 -54.55 -5.11 4.85
N ALA A 638 -53.97 -4.11 5.52
CA ALA A 638 -54.56 -2.78 5.67
C ALA A 638 -54.84 -2.08 4.33
N TYR A 639 -53.91 -2.21 3.37
CA TYR A 639 -54.00 -1.57 2.05
C TYR A 639 -53.66 -2.59 0.93
N PRO A 640 -54.65 -3.29 0.37
CA PRO A 640 -54.44 -4.29 -0.68
C PRO A 640 -53.95 -3.65 -1.99
N VAL A 641 -52.82 -4.14 -2.51
CA VAL A 641 -52.24 -3.73 -3.79
C VAL A 641 -51.66 -4.97 -4.43
N VAL A 642 -52.28 -5.42 -5.53
CA VAL A 642 -51.86 -6.64 -6.21
C VAL A 642 -50.96 -6.30 -7.40
N ALA A 643 -49.74 -6.81 -7.36
CA ALA A 643 -48.80 -6.72 -8.46
C ALA A 643 -47.94 -7.98 -8.51
N GLN A 644 -47.73 -8.52 -9.71
CA GLN A 644 -46.95 -9.72 -9.94
C GLN A 644 -45.51 -9.35 -10.31
N VAL A 645 -44.53 -9.86 -9.57
CA VAL A 645 -43.10 -9.69 -9.84
C VAL A 645 -42.58 -10.97 -10.49
N ALA A 646 -42.35 -10.89 -11.80
CA ALA A 646 -42.04 -12.02 -12.67
C ALA A 646 -43.00 -13.20 -12.40
N ASP A 647 -42.51 -14.43 -12.32
CA ASP A 647 -43.34 -15.60 -12.01
C ASP A 647 -43.15 -16.13 -10.58
N HIS A 648 -42.48 -15.34 -9.72
CA HIS A 648 -41.95 -15.82 -8.44
C HIS A 648 -42.67 -15.25 -7.21
N LEU A 649 -43.20 -14.03 -7.32
CA LEU A 649 -43.73 -13.26 -6.20
C LEU A 649 -44.96 -12.47 -6.62
N THR A 650 -45.91 -12.35 -5.69
CA THR A 650 -47.06 -11.46 -5.81
C THR A 650 -47.04 -10.52 -4.61
N LEU A 651 -47.00 -9.21 -4.83
CA LEU A 651 -47.35 -8.25 -3.79
C LEU A 651 -48.84 -8.40 -3.52
N LEU A 652 -49.23 -8.64 -2.27
CA LEU A 652 -50.64 -8.67 -1.84
C LEU A 652 -51.10 -7.31 -1.33
N GLY A 653 -50.18 -6.51 -0.79
CA GLY A 653 -50.41 -5.13 -0.39
C GLY A 653 -49.47 -4.65 0.69
N VAL A 654 -49.89 -3.61 1.39
CA VAL A 654 -49.14 -2.94 2.46
C VAL A 654 -49.93 -3.06 3.76
N ASP A 655 -49.28 -3.57 4.80
CA ASP A 655 -49.85 -3.68 6.14
C ASP A 655 -49.23 -2.63 7.07
N SER A 656 -49.56 -1.37 6.82
CA SER A 656 -49.06 -0.24 7.60
C SER A 656 -50.11 0.85 7.72
N PRO A 657 -50.04 1.73 8.73
CA PRO A 657 -50.96 2.86 8.86
C PRO A 657 -50.88 3.77 7.62
N VAL A 658 -52.03 4.09 7.03
CA VAL A 658 -52.11 5.01 5.88
C VAL A 658 -52.84 6.29 6.33
N PRO A 659 -52.30 7.51 6.06
CA PRO A 659 -51.06 7.79 5.34
C PRO A 659 -49.81 7.31 6.08
N LEU A 660 -48.78 6.97 5.32
CA LEU A 660 -47.46 6.67 5.87
C LEU A 660 -46.80 8.00 6.29
N GLU A 661 -46.69 8.24 7.60
CA GLU A 661 -46.13 9.47 8.15
C GLU A 661 -44.70 9.25 8.67
N VAL A 662 -43.80 10.18 8.38
CA VAL A 662 -42.42 10.16 8.86
C VAL A 662 -41.89 11.58 9.09
N ARG A 663 -40.84 11.70 9.91
CA ARG A 663 -40.10 12.95 10.11
C ARG A 663 -38.76 12.91 9.38
N PRO A 664 -38.22 14.07 8.97
CA PRO A 664 -36.84 14.13 8.45
C PRO A 664 -35.85 13.50 9.45
N GLY A 665 -34.94 12.67 8.96
CA GLY A 665 -33.94 11.96 9.78
C GLY A 665 -34.43 10.70 10.49
N GLU A 666 -35.73 10.37 10.42
CA GLU A 666 -36.29 9.13 10.98
C GLU A 666 -36.51 8.07 9.86
N PRO A 667 -36.45 6.77 10.19
CA PRO A 667 -36.78 5.72 9.25
C PRO A 667 -38.29 5.69 8.99
N LEU A 668 -38.69 5.70 7.73
CA LEU A 668 -40.08 5.49 7.29
C LEU A 668 -40.42 3.98 7.40
N PRO A 669 -41.27 3.57 8.35
CA PRO A 669 -41.61 2.16 8.49
C PRO A 669 -42.68 1.77 7.47
N VAL A 670 -42.46 0.69 6.74
CA VAL A 670 -43.45 0.10 5.84
C VAL A 670 -43.35 -1.42 5.86
N THR A 671 -44.49 -2.09 5.97
CA THR A 671 -44.58 -3.56 5.92
C THR A 671 -45.25 -3.97 4.62
N LEU A 672 -44.46 -4.55 3.72
CA LEU A 672 -44.91 -5.11 2.45
C LEU A 672 -45.30 -6.57 2.66
N VAL A 673 -46.47 -6.97 2.17
CA VAL A 673 -46.97 -8.35 2.29
C VAL A 673 -46.81 -9.04 0.94
N TRP A 674 -45.88 -9.98 0.85
CA TRP A 674 -45.58 -10.72 -0.37
C TRP A 674 -46.06 -12.16 -0.28
N GLN A 675 -46.59 -12.71 -1.36
CA GLN A 675 -46.84 -14.14 -1.52
C GLN A 675 -45.81 -14.73 -2.48
N VAL A 676 -45.15 -15.78 -2.04
CA VAL A 676 -44.20 -16.55 -2.85
C VAL A 676 -44.99 -17.52 -3.73
N GLU A 677 -44.93 -17.31 -5.04
CA GLU A 677 -45.59 -18.19 -6.01
C GLU A 677 -44.72 -19.40 -6.37
N GLN A 678 -43.40 -19.21 -6.39
CA GLN A 678 -42.42 -20.23 -6.75
C GLN A 678 -41.15 -20.08 -5.92
N SER A 679 -40.47 -21.21 -5.66
CA SER A 679 -39.13 -21.19 -5.08
C SER A 679 -38.16 -20.46 -6.00
N GLU A 680 -37.28 -19.64 -5.44
CA GLU A 680 -36.35 -18.83 -6.20
C GLU A 680 -34.89 -19.12 -5.80
N PRO A 681 -34.10 -19.81 -6.66
CA PRO A 681 -32.72 -20.15 -6.34
C PRO A 681 -31.74 -18.97 -6.46
N ARG A 682 -32.11 -17.87 -7.12
CA ARG A 682 -31.30 -16.65 -7.19
C ARG A 682 -31.32 -15.91 -5.86
N ASN A 683 -30.32 -15.09 -5.61
CA ASN A 683 -30.34 -14.12 -4.51
C ASN A 683 -31.02 -12.85 -5.03
N LEU A 684 -32.26 -12.61 -4.62
CA LEU A 684 -32.98 -11.41 -4.99
C LEU A 684 -32.85 -10.36 -3.89
N ILE A 685 -32.66 -9.11 -4.30
CA ILE A 685 -32.72 -7.94 -3.42
C ILE A 685 -33.98 -7.16 -3.75
N ARG A 686 -34.70 -6.78 -2.71
CA ARG A 686 -35.85 -5.88 -2.80
C ARG A 686 -35.36 -4.48 -2.52
N PHE A 687 -35.78 -3.53 -3.36
CA PHE A 687 -35.58 -2.12 -3.11
C PHE A 687 -36.91 -1.44 -2.76
N VAL A 688 -36.83 -0.45 -1.87
CA VAL A 688 -37.93 0.46 -1.53
C VAL A 688 -37.41 1.87 -1.71
N HIS A 689 -38.05 2.64 -2.59
CA HIS A 689 -37.67 4.00 -2.94
C HIS A 689 -38.73 4.99 -2.43
N VAL A 690 -38.27 6.06 -1.79
CA VAL A 690 -39.09 7.24 -1.51
C VAL A 690 -38.82 8.27 -2.59
N LEU A 691 -39.86 8.60 -3.33
CA LEU A 691 -39.84 9.52 -4.46
C LEU A 691 -40.56 10.82 -4.11
N LYS A 692 -40.03 11.95 -4.56
CA LYS A 692 -40.74 13.22 -4.51
C LYS A 692 -42.01 13.15 -5.35
N ASP A 693 -43.11 13.69 -4.83
CA ASP A 693 -44.37 13.78 -5.58
C ASP A 693 -44.34 14.95 -6.58
N ASP A 694 -43.50 14.82 -7.61
CA ASP A 694 -43.41 15.76 -8.72
C ASP A 694 -43.53 15.00 -10.06
N PRO A 695 -44.62 15.19 -10.81
CA PRO A 695 -44.85 14.49 -12.08
C PRO A 695 -43.93 14.95 -13.21
N THR A 696 -43.12 16.00 -13.00
CA THR A 696 -42.16 16.51 -14.00
C THR A 696 -40.79 15.82 -13.91
N LEU A 697 -40.52 15.08 -12.83
CA LEU A 697 -39.26 14.38 -12.58
C LEU A 697 -39.34 12.92 -13.04
N THR A 698 -38.22 12.39 -13.55
CA THR A 698 -38.09 10.94 -13.77
C THR A 698 -38.03 10.20 -12.44
N SER A 699 -38.24 8.88 -12.45
CA SER A 699 -38.12 8.03 -11.25
C SER A 699 -36.75 8.15 -10.57
N GLN A 700 -35.69 8.41 -11.33
CA GLN A 700 -34.33 8.60 -10.84
C GLN A 700 -34.09 10.02 -10.29
N ASP A 701 -34.62 11.05 -10.95
CA ASP A 701 -34.50 12.44 -10.49
C ASP A 701 -35.40 12.74 -9.27
N ALA A 702 -36.48 11.97 -9.11
CA ALA A 702 -37.39 12.08 -7.98
C ALA A 702 -36.91 11.34 -6.73
N LEU A 703 -35.87 10.51 -6.81
CA LEU A 703 -35.41 9.68 -5.69
C LEU A 703 -34.86 10.53 -4.54
N VAL A 704 -35.44 10.37 -3.36
CA VAL A 704 -35.04 11.11 -2.14
C VAL A 704 -34.35 10.20 -1.13
N ALA A 705 -34.85 8.97 -0.98
CA ALA A 705 -34.26 7.95 -0.11
C ALA A 705 -34.53 6.56 -0.68
N GLN A 706 -33.70 5.58 -0.31
CA GLN A 706 -33.89 4.19 -0.72
C GLN A 706 -33.38 3.22 0.35
N GLU A 707 -33.93 2.01 0.32
CA GLU A 707 -33.41 0.87 1.06
C GLU A 707 -33.42 -0.38 0.17
N ASP A 708 -32.23 -0.94 -0.04
CA ASP A 708 -32.00 -2.13 -0.85
C ASP A 708 -31.52 -3.24 0.08
N THR A 709 -32.37 -4.23 0.33
CA THR A 709 -32.02 -5.30 1.27
C THR A 709 -32.76 -6.60 0.99
N THR A 710 -32.23 -7.70 1.51
CA THR A 710 -32.95 -8.97 1.56
C THR A 710 -34.18 -8.81 2.47
N PRO A 711 -35.37 -9.32 2.12
CA PRO A 711 -36.59 -9.07 2.89
C PRO A 711 -36.50 -9.48 4.36
N CYS A 712 -37.45 -9.00 5.15
CA CYS A 712 -37.53 -9.20 6.59
C CYS A 712 -36.25 -8.73 7.30
N ARG A 713 -35.75 -7.54 6.94
CA ARG A 713 -34.51 -6.96 7.48
C ARG A 713 -33.29 -7.89 7.35
N GLY A 714 -33.19 -8.59 6.23
CA GLY A 714 -32.07 -9.48 5.93
C GLY A 714 -32.28 -10.96 6.24
N THR A 715 -33.37 -11.34 6.92
CA THR A 715 -33.55 -12.71 7.42
C THR A 715 -34.41 -13.61 6.54
N CYS A 716 -34.91 -13.12 5.40
CA CYS A 716 -35.74 -13.89 4.46
C CYS A 716 -35.08 -13.99 3.06
N PRO A 717 -33.89 -14.60 2.92
CA PRO A 717 -33.27 -14.80 1.62
C PRO A 717 -34.16 -15.62 0.68
N SER A 718 -34.20 -15.25 -0.60
CA SER A 718 -35.08 -15.85 -1.61
C SER A 718 -34.90 -17.35 -1.80
N ARG A 719 -33.68 -17.85 -1.59
CA ARG A 719 -33.36 -19.28 -1.60
C ARG A 719 -34.09 -20.09 -0.54
N GLY A 720 -34.46 -19.44 0.57
CA GLY A 720 -35.21 -20.04 1.67
C GLY A 720 -36.73 -20.01 1.49
N TRP A 721 -37.25 -19.41 0.42
CA TRP A 721 -38.68 -19.26 0.24
C TRP A 721 -39.37 -20.57 -0.14
N ARG A 722 -40.54 -20.80 0.45
CA ARG A 722 -41.42 -21.92 0.11
C ARG A 722 -42.56 -21.43 -0.79
N ARG A 723 -42.95 -22.24 -1.77
CA ARG A 723 -44.17 -21.95 -2.55
C ARG A 723 -45.38 -21.80 -1.61
N GLY A 724 -46.18 -20.76 -1.83
CA GLY A 724 -47.34 -20.39 -1.03
C GLY A 724 -47.00 -19.66 0.27
N GLU A 725 -45.72 -19.44 0.58
CA GLU A 725 -45.31 -18.67 1.74
C GLU A 725 -45.74 -17.21 1.67
N VAL A 726 -46.14 -16.64 2.79
CA VAL A 726 -46.32 -15.20 2.94
C VAL A 726 -45.13 -14.60 3.69
N LEU A 727 -44.52 -13.56 3.10
CA LEU A 727 -43.45 -12.79 3.69
C LEU A 727 -44.02 -11.47 4.22
N LEU A 728 -43.81 -11.22 5.51
CA LEU A 728 -44.05 -9.92 6.12
C LEU A 728 -42.74 -9.14 6.11
N ASP A 729 -42.60 -8.29 5.11
CA ASP A 729 -41.36 -7.61 4.82
C ASP A 729 -41.38 -6.19 5.38
N GLU A 730 -40.80 -6.03 6.57
CA GLU A 730 -40.63 -4.74 7.21
C GLU A 730 -39.40 -4.02 6.65
N ALA A 731 -39.62 -2.89 5.97
CA ALA A 731 -38.60 -1.95 5.54
C ALA A 731 -38.65 -0.67 6.41
N GLY A 732 -37.49 -0.03 6.56
CA GLY A 732 -37.28 1.20 7.32
C GLY A 732 -36.41 2.17 6.54
N VAL A 733 -36.99 2.87 5.57
CA VAL A 733 -36.25 3.76 4.66
C VAL A 733 -35.83 5.02 5.41
N LEU A 734 -34.53 5.21 5.66
CA LEU A 734 -34.01 6.37 6.38
C LEU A 734 -34.21 7.65 5.56
N MET A 735 -35.05 8.56 6.07
CA MET A 735 -35.27 9.85 5.43
C MET A 735 -34.10 10.81 5.68
N PRO A 736 -33.67 11.61 4.68
CA PRO A 736 -32.69 12.67 4.89
C PRO A 736 -33.15 13.65 5.97
N ALA A 737 -32.20 14.13 6.79
CA ALA A 737 -32.50 15.09 7.87
C ALA A 737 -32.98 16.45 7.33
N ASP A 738 -32.66 16.77 6.08
CA ASP A 738 -33.04 17.97 5.35
C ASP A 738 -34.21 17.73 4.37
N ALA A 739 -34.87 16.59 4.43
CA ALA A 739 -36.02 16.28 3.59
C ALA A 739 -37.14 17.33 3.78
N PRO A 740 -37.57 18.04 2.72
CA PRO A 740 -38.65 19.01 2.83
C PRO A 740 -39.96 18.35 3.31
N PRO A 741 -40.72 19.00 4.21
CA PRO A 741 -42.07 18.56 4.51
C PRO A 741 -42.96 18.59 3.27
N GLY A 742 -43.83 17.59 3.10
CA GLY A 742 -44.72 17.49 1.96
C GLY A 742 -45.12 16.06 1.60
N ASP A 743 -45.74 15.92 0.44
CA ASP A 743 -46.20 14.64 -0.10
C ASP A 743 -45.11 13.94 -0.91
N TYR A 744 -45.03 12.63 -0.70
CA TYR A 744 -44.07 11.73 -1.32
C TYR A 744 -44.79 10.48 -1.82
N ARG A 745 -44.14 9.75 -2.72
CA ARG A 745 -44.60 8.47 -3.25
C ARG A 745 -43.63 7.37 -2.87
N LEU A 746 -44.17 6.20 -2.52
CA LEU A 746 -43.37 5.01 -2.27
C LEU A 746 -43.35 4.14 -3.52
N ALA A 747 -42.18 3.65 -3.92
CA ALA A 747 -42.04 2.73 -5.04
C ALA A 747 -41.22 1.51 -4.64
N VAL A 748 -41.56 0.35 -5.18
CA VAL A 748 -40.95 -0.93 -4.81
C VAL A 748 -40.60 -1.75 -6.04
N GLY A 749 -39.58 -2.59 -5.91
CA GLY A 749 -39.24 -3.58 -6.91
C GLY A 749 -38.11 -4.50 -6.46
N TRP A 750 -37.62 -5.30 -7.40
CA TRP A 750 -36.66 -6.36 -7.14
C TRP A 750 -35.59 -6.42 -8.22
N TYR A 751 -34.39 -6.87 -7.85
CA TYR A 751 -33.32 -7.18 -8.79
C TYR A 751 -32.53 -8.41 -8.37
N ASP A 752 -31.85 -9.03 -9.33
CA ASP A 752 -30.90 -10.12 -9.08
C ASP A 752 -29.58 -9.56 -8.53
N ALA A 753 -29.18 -9.98 -7.33
CA ALA A 753 -27.97 -9.51 -6.66
C ALA A 753 -26.68 -9.76 -7.46
N ALA A 754 -26.64 -10.81 -8.29
CA ALA A 754 -25.46 -11.19 -9.05
C ALA A 754 -25.27 -10.31 -10.31
N THR A 755 -26.37 -9.90 -10.94
CA THR A 755 -26.33 -9.19 -12.24
C THR A 755 -26.78 -7.72 -12.16
N GLY A 756 -27.41 -7.31 -11.05
CA GLY A 756 -28.04 -6.00 -10.91
C GLY A 756 -29.30 -5.81 -11.76
N THR A 757 -29.79 -6.84 -12.45
CA THR A 757 -30.92 -6.72 -13.39
C THR A 757 -32.25 -6.73 -12.64
N ARG A 758 -33.11 -5.74 -12.91
CA ARG A 758 -34.47 -5.66 -12.32
C ARG A 758 -35.38 -6.77 -12.84
N LEU A 759 -36.28 -7.22 -11.98
CA LEU A 759 -37.29 -8.22 -12.33
C LEU A 759 -38.57 -7.57 -12.86
N PRO A 760 -39.14 -8.05 -13.98
CA PRO A 760 -40.38 -7.50 -14.53
C PRO A 760 -41.52 -7.43 -13.52
N ILE A 761 -42.19 -6.28 -13.41
CA ILE A 761 -43.40 -6.14 -12.58
C ILE A 761 -44.62 -5.93 -13.47
N HIS A 762 -45.69 -6.67 -13.20
CA HIS A 762 -46.97 -6.57 -13.88
C HIS A 762 -48.05 -6.12 -12.89
N ASP A 763 -48.94 -5.24 -13.32
CA ASP A 763 -50.10 -4.85 -12.52
C ASP A 763 -51.18 -5.96 -12.49
N ALA A 764 -52.28 -5.70 -11.77
CA ALA A 764 -53.40 -6.63 -11.69
C ALA A 764 -54.11 -6.90 -13.05
N ALA A 765 -53.88 -6.07 -14.07
CA ALA A 765 -54.38 -6.29 -15.43
C ALA A 765 -53.39 -7.08 -16.31
N GLY A 766 -52.22 -7.44 -15.77
CA GLY A 766 -51.16 -8.16 -16.48
C GLY A 766 -50.30 -7.25 -17.36
N GLN A 767 -50.41 -5.93 -17.24
CA GLN A 767 -49.57 -4.98 -17.98
C GLN A 767 -48.24 -4.79 -17.27
N ARG A 768 -47.13 -4.96 -18.00
CA ARG A 768 -45.79 -4.69 -17.47
C ARG A 768 -45.63 -3.20 -17.17
N LEU A 769 -45.18 -2.88 -15.97
CA LEU A 769 -44.95 -1.52 -15.50
C LEU A 769 -43.62 -0.97 -16.04
N PRO A 770 -43.53 0.35 -16.32
CA PRO A 770 -42.29 1.01 -16.70
C PRO A 770 -41.20 0.83 -15.63
N ASP A 771 -39.93 0.80 -16.06
CA ASP A 771 -38.73 0.66 -15.21
C ASP A 771 -38.71 -0.55 -14.26
N ASP A 772 -39.61 -1.52 -14.47
CA ASP A 772 -39.83 -2.67 -13.59
C ASP A 772 -40.02 -2.24 -12.12
N LEU A 773 -40.82 -1.18 -11.95
CA LEU A 773 -41.03 -0.45 -10.72
C LEU A 773 -42.54 -0.29 -10.47
N LEU A 774 -42.99 -0.61 -9.25
CA LEU A 774 -44.36 -0.33 -8.82
C LEU A 774 -44.38 0.89 -7.90
N VAL A 775 -45.03 1.97 -8.32
CA VAL A 775 -45.38 3.08 -7.43
C VAL A 775 -46.65 2.69 -6.67
N LEU A 776 -46.57 2.62 -5.35
CA LEU A 776 -47.67 2.22 -4.50
C LEU A 776 -48.71 3.36 -4.45
N PRO A 777 -50.02 3.06 -4.64
CA PRO A 777 -51.07 4.08 -4.68
C PRO A 777 -51.48 4.60 -3.29
N LEU A 778 -50.52 4.75 -2.37
CA LEU A 778 -50.74 5.23 -1.00
C LEU A 778 -49.98 6.53 -0.74
N PRO A 779 -50.54 7.46 0.05
CA PRO A 779 -49.87 8.70 0.41
C PRO A 779 -48.74 8.48 1.43
N VAL A 780 -47.57 9.05 1.16
CA VAL A 780 -46.47 9.22 2.12
C VAL A 780 -46.37 10.71 2.46
N VAL A 781 -46.37 11.06 3.74
CA VAL A 781 -46.32 12.44 4.22
C VAL A 781 -45.10 12.64 5.11
N VAL A 782 -44.23 13.55 4.72
CA VAL A 782 -43.15 14.04 5.58
C VAL A 782 -43.67 15.23 6.37
N THR A 783 -43.72 15.07 7.69
CA THR A 783 -44.29 16.06 8.60
C THR A 783 -43.27 17.12 9.03
N THR A 784 -43.73 18.33 9.34
CA THR A 784 -42.94 19.35 10.06
C THR A 784 -42.80 18.96 11.54
N GLU A 785 -41.69 19.35 12.18
CA GLU A 785 -41.29 19.07 13.58
C GLU A 785 -42.42 18.77 14.58
N GLY A 786 -42.19 17.79 15.48
CA GLY A 786 -43.14 17.23 16.45
C GLY A 786 -43.73 18.20 17.50
N PRO A 787 -44.65 17.72 18.37
CA PRO A 787 -45.38 18.55 19.35
C PRO A 787 -44.51 19.26 20.37
#